data_AF-A0A1T4YVZ1-F1
#
_entry.id   AF-A0A1T4YVZ1-F1
#
_cell.length_a   1.000
_cell.length_b   1.000
_cell.length_c   1.000
_cell.angle_alpha   90.00
_cell.angle_beta   90.00
_cell.angle_gamma   90.00
#
_symmetry.space_group_name_H-M   'P 1'
#
loop_
_entity.id
_entity.type
_entity.pdbx_description
1 polymer ?
#
loop_
_entity_poly.entity_id
_entity_poly.type
_entity_poly.pdbx_seq_one_letter_code
_entity_poly.pdbx_strand_id
1 'polypeptide(L)'
;MQVLRLESFEGIKTLSADSPGQLGAFNRGAWHCRPIGPRLAAGSEVGWSADSQGDMTHSFWDLTQAPWSDARQKGMMGCWVRFEDLVGAGYYNSAVQANPAVVLQLTCGDDNAPFQTIGVTYDGRFLSRIDGSQWVAGETVKKSQWYWIQIEWVATPTSFSAKAYIQRMGGELRLLSVNNLQHANYQATRANVMNAPVSIQPGQAYMWRGRLGGATLARISGFGDGAPPPSLLSPEERQQQWFVNPAHGNDASDGLTPQTAWKSVAKINVESAHAGLLSPPEGGYEKGHSLVIDTSSKPLDLGSLQLEIRTTCLTISPPPGQTTVRIQAHKDISSGSATWQPVPSPHHSHVWMTTDGDSSDLKDIVVWENDRWLHHPTGRSAEEVMAELEANPGSFFSDGDTIFIHPFESTNPNADGKIYTRSRFRTEGGSAIKLLAPDLRVVGLSIRKTALARASDNDPYTSYGIQGEQNFGGVSLLKNCYVDYAGKHCIGFTDSNSHRDVTVDSCQVEQGTPYSNQTPWVDYNGLPEASGNCTTYRNCLNYRTTGVIGSTKGTSNFGTSYYAHNNGIGTQFEHIRFIGGVFSGQVGAAAGIHEFTFDGGTFGGGNVTAEKVTVTRCSLTQLPIGNAAPGGRLIARNNLCVFTEGVLNGANNAVIIGEVIWEGNTFDLRPFRISDNPYFSLFRRIGDLNFTFRNNIFISPTDRFFNVMSDTSFADALLFSDNLYQTSSERIIVHRFDDGNSRRQRSLSEWQAFGYDQRSRWVSDLDMTSTYVPSPDGPAAHGGIDLGAGTDFTGRVFESRSSIGAYEPAELYAAWRARHFLEEENSESNEDINADVDLDGIPNILEFASGTDPQMADGYPIFRGLNGTSSEGVNKFTVQLRRSLLASGLEWKLEISHDFKEWHPESIQPSSIVNTASRAGWEIVEYDLSNYLHSGQDRVFARFVPVIVE
;
A
#
# COMPACT_ATOMS: atom_id res chain seq x y z
N MET A 1 43.30 -12.36 -6.31
CA MET A 1 42.63 -11.12 -6.76
C MET A 1 41.99 -10.49 -5.53
N GLN A 2 42.61 -9.45 -4.97
CA GLN A 2 42.10 -8.73 -3.80
C GLN A 2 40.89 -7.91 -4.21
N VAL A 3 39.72 -8.32 -3.71
CA VAL A 3 38.44 -7.64 -3.87
C VAL A 3 38.54 -6.26 -3.22
N LEU A 4 38.37 -5.21 -4.03
CA LEU A 4 38.17 -3.84 -3.58
C LEU A 4 36.95 -3.81 -2.65
N ARG A 5 37.17 -3.59 -1.35
CA ARG A 5 36.09 -3.29 -0.40
C ARG A 5 35.54 -1.91 -0.77
N LEU A 6 34.30 -1.86 -1.22
CA LEU A 6 33.59 -0.65 -1.60
C LEU A 6 32.77 -0.10 -0.43
N GLU A 7 33.39 0.13 0.73
CA GLU A 7 32.87 1.18 1.58
C GLU A 7 33.29 2.47 0.89
N SER A 8 32.35 3.27 0.39
CA SER A 8 32.78 4.57 -0.14
C SER A 8 33.53 5.33 0.95
N PHE A 9 33.32 5.04 2.25
CA PHE A 9 34.16 5.52 3.34
C PHE A 9 34.12 4.62 4.59
N GLU A 10 35.29 4.21 5.10
CA GLU A 10 35.43 3.46 6.36
C GLU A 10 35.09 4.40 7.53
N GLY A 11 33.90 4.19 8.14
CA GLY A 11 33.39 5.01 9.23
C GLY A 11 32.81 6.35 8.77
N ILE A 12 31.56 6.33 8.30
CA ILE A 12 30.75 7.55 8.15
C ILE A 12 30.68 8.23 9.52
N LYS A 13 31.39 9.36 9.66
CA LYS A 13 31.19 10.28 10.78
C LYS A 13 30.18 11.33 10.35
N THR A 14 29.38 11.83 11.28
CA THR A 14 28.64 13.07 11.07
C THR A 14 29.66 14.21 10.99
N LEU A 15 29.59 15.05 9.95
CA LEU A 15 30.30 16.34 9.95
C LEU A 15 29.80 17.04 11.22
N SER A 16 30.66 17.30 12.21
CA SER A 16 30.27 17.83 13.53
C SER A 16 31.36 18.71 14.10
N ALA A 17 30.98 19.62 15.01
CA ALA A 17 31.91 20.55 15.65
C ALA A 17 32.97 19.84 16.53
N ASP A 18 32.69 18.60 16.96
CA ASP A 18 33.51 17.85 17.93
C ASP A 18 34.68 17.07 17.31
N SER A 19 34.89 17.15 15.98
CA SER A 19 36.02 16.51 15.28
C SER A 19 37.03 17.51 14.67
N PRO A 20 37.62 18.44 15.45
CA PRO A 20 38.44 19.53 14.91
C PRO A 20 39.83 19.12 14.36
N GLY A 21 40.14 17.83 14.17
CA GLY A 21 41.51 17.38 13.87
C GLY A 21 41.71 16.13 13.00
N GLN A 22 40.68 15.58 12.37
CA GLN A 22 40.82 14.34 11.58
C GLN A 22 40.13 14.39 10.20
N LEU A 23 40.16 15.54 9.50
CA LEU A 23 39.66 15.66 8.11
C LEU A 23 40.51 14.90 7.06
N GLY A 24 41.44 14.04 7.50
CA GLY A 24 42.31 13.25 6.63
C GLY A 24 43.74 13.79 6.51
N ALA A 25 44.58 13.02 5.83
CA ALA A 25 46.02 13.26 5.72
C ALA A 25 46.39 14.42 4.79
N PHE A 26 47.49 15.10 5.14
CA PHE A 26 48.09 16.17 4.36
C PHE A 26 49.01 15.62 3.26
N ASN A 27 48.77 16.01 2.00
CA ASN A 27 49.51 15.49 0.85
C ASN A 27 50.56 16.49 0.31
N ARG A 28 51.73 16.01 -0.15
CA ARG A 28 52.76 16.82 -0.84
C ARG A 28 53.00 16.33 -2.27
N GLY A 29 53.21 17.25 -3.22
CA GLY A 29 53.67 16.96 -4.59
C GLY A 29 52.74 17.46 -5.71
N ALA A 30 52.87 16.91 -6.92
CA ALA A 30 52.03 17.29 -8.06
C ALA A 30 50.62 16.69 -7.92
N TRP A 31 49.59 17.52 -8.14
CA TRP A 31 48.19 17.11 -8.13
C TRP A 31 47.71 16.90 -9.57
N HIS A 32 48.18 15.81 -10.18
CA HIS A 32 47.69 15.33 -11.47
C HIS A 32 47.33 13.85 -11.30
N CYS A 33 46.09 13.48 -11.63
CA CYS A 33 45.65 12.09 -11.80
C CYS A 33 45.76 11.17 -10.56
N ARG A 34 45.64 11.68 -9.33
CA ARG A 34 45.55 10.82 -8.14
C ARG A 34 44.08 10.49 -7.85
N PRO A 35 43.73 9.21 -7.56
CA PRO A 35 42.46 8.88 -6.94
C PRO A 35 42.32 9.69 -5.66
N ILE A 36 41.23 10.43 -5.52
CA ILE A 36 41.01 11.30 -4.37
C ILE A 36 40.10 10.57 -3.38
N GLY A 37 40.63 10.19 -2.22
CA GLY A 37 39.99 9.34 -1.21
C GLY A 37 40.96 8.30 -0.64
N PRO A 38 40.59 7.56 0.42
CA PRO A 38 41.46 6.55 1.02
C PRO A 38 41.97 5.55 -0.02
N ARG A 39 43.29 5.34 -0.03
CA ARG A 39 43.89 4.25 -0.81
C ARG A 39 43.81 2.97 0.02
N LEU A 40 42.99 2.03 -0.42
CA LEU A 40 42.92 0.66 0.12
C LEU A 40 44.18 -0.12 -0.25
N ALA A 41 45.27 0.05 0.51
CA ALA A 41 46.40 -0.89 0.51
C ALA A 41 47.20 -0.78 1.81
N ALA A 42 46.76 -1.49 2.86
CA ALA A 42 47.53 -1.89 4.06
C ALA A 42 48.56 -0.89 4.66
N GLY A 43 48.35 0.41 4.49
CA GLY A 43 49.23 1.47 4.93
C GLY A 43 48.45 2.48 5.75
N SER A 44 49.06 2.98 6.82
CA SER A 44 48.49 4.02 7.68
C SER A 44 48.23 5.30 6.88
N GLU A 45 46.95 5.69 6.83
CA GLU A 45 46.37 6.97 6.37
C GLU A 45 46.05 7.15 4.87
N VAL A 46 44.79 7.50 4.55
CA VAL A 46 44.40 8.69 3.76
C VAL A 46 42.86 8.88 3.69
N GLY A 47 42.34 10.13 3.70
CA GLY A 47 40.97 10.54 3.33
C GLY A 47 39.85 10.46 4.37
N TRP A 48 39.04 11.52 4.52
CA TRP A 48 37.83 11.55 5.36
C TRP A 48 36.57 11.87 4.53
N SER A 49 35.42 11.47 5.05
CA SER A 49 34.09 11.75 4.52
C SER A 49 33.08 11.97 5.61
N ALA A 50 31.98 12.62 5.24
CA ALA A 50 30.82 12.67 6.08
C ALA A 50 29.55 12.76 5.28
N ASP A 51 28.48 12.37 5.95
CA ASP A 51 27.14 12.80 5.60
C ASP A 51 26.86 14.14 6.28
N SER A 52 26.37 15.08 5.47
CA SER A 52 25.76 16.31 5.95
C SER A 52 24.28 16.04 6.16
N GLN A 53 23.88 15.96 7.42
CA GLN A 53 22.50 15.66 7.82
C GLN A 53 21.59 16.89 7.85
N GLY A 54 22.03 18.00 7.25
CA GLY A 54 21.33 19.28 7.37
C GLY A 54 21.54 19.94 8.74
N ASP A 55 22.63 19.61 9.45
CA ASP A 55 23.06 20.30 10.66
C ASP A 55 24.16 21.33 10.35
N MET A 56 24.17 22.44 11.11
CA MET A 56 25.22 23.46 11.02
C MET A 56 26.55 22.92 11.53
N THR A 57 27.52 22.78 10.64
CA THR A 57 28.75 22.06 10.96
C THR A 57 29.96 22.72 10.34
N HIS A 58 31.03 22.78 11.13
CA HIS A 58 32.28 23.47 10.80
C HIS A 58 33.44 22.54 11.16
N SER A 59 34.17 22.06 10.16
CA SER A 59 35.43 21.32 10.37
C SER A 59 36.54 21.95 9.55
N PHE A 60 37.78 21.94 10.04
CA PHE A 60 38.87 22.62 9.34
C PHE A 60 40.24 22.00 9.58
N TRP A 61 41.17 22.28 8.67
CA TRP A 61 42.60 22.14 8.88
C TRP A 61 43.17 23.48 9.35
N ASP A 62 43.92 23.48 10.46
CA ASP A 62 44.63 24.66 10.95
C ASP A 62 45.98 24.83 10.23
N LEU A 63 46.02 25.71 9.23
CA LEU A 63 47.20 25.93 8.41
C LEU A 63 48.32 26.68 9.16
N THR A 64 48.13 27.01 10.44
CA THR A 64 49.19 27.55 11.31
C THR A 64 49.98 26.47 12.04
N GLN A 65 49.47 25.24 12.06
CA GLN A 65 50.04 24.11 12.80
C GLN A 65 50.66 23.06 11.86
N ALA A 66 51.69 22.36 12.32
CA ALA A 66 52.23 21.22 11.58
C ALA A 66 51.26 20.02 11.64
N PRO A 67 51.14 19.19 10.58
CA PRO A 67 51.90 19.26 9.33
C PRO A 67 51.28 20.19 8.26
N TRP A 68 50.14 20.81 8.53
CA TRP A 68 49.34 21.57 7.55
C TRP A 68 49.95 22.92 7.16
N SER A 69 50.81 23.48 8.01
CA SER A 69 51.56 24.72 7.78
C SER A 69 52.37 24.74 6.48
N ASP A 70 52.70 23.58 5.93
CA ASP A 70 53.35 23.45 4.63
C ASP A 70 52.47 23.91 3.46
N ALA A 71 51.14 23.85 3.58
CA ALA A 71 50.20 24.34 2.58
C ALA A 71 50.00 25.85 2.63
N ARG A 72 50.46 26.52 3.68
CA ARG A 72 50.13 27.92 4.02
C ARG A 72 50.48 28.90 2.91
N GLN A 73 51.59 28.67 2.22
CA GLN A 73 52.04 29.51 1.10
C GLN A 73 51.57 29.01 -0.27
N LYS A 74 51.25 27.72 -0.41
CA LYS A 74 50.78 27.16 -1.67
C LYS A 74 50.06 25.85 -1.40
N GLY A 75 48.77 25.82 -1.65
CA GLY A 75 47.95 24.66 -1.29
C GLY A 75 46.67 24.54 -2.09
N MET A 76 45.97 23.45 -1.84
CA MET A 76 44.64 23.18 -2.36
C MET A 76 43.85 22.39 -1.33
N MET A 77 42.56 22.74 -1.18
CA MET A 77 41.56 21.91 -0.53
C MET A 77 40.49 21.50 -1.54
N GLY A 78 39.97 20.29 -1.41
CA GLY A 78 38.89 19.83 -2.26
C GLY A 78 38.16 18.62 -1.71
N CYS A 79 36.98 18.36 -2.26
CA CYS A 79 36.18 17.18 -1.94
C CYS A 79 35.22 16.86 -3.11
N TRP A 80 34.81 15.60 -3.18
CA TRP A 80 33.61 15.22 -3.91
C TRP A 80 32.40 15.56 -3.05
N VAL A 81 31.36 16.17 -3.64
CA VAL A 81 30.10 16.49 -2.98
C VAL A 81 28.95 16.00 -3.83
N ARG A 82 27.94 15.41 -3.18
CA ARG A 82 26.66 15.04 -3.80
C ARG A 82 25.54 15.59 -2.94
N PHE A 83 24.59 16.28 -3.56
CA PHE A 83 23.43 16.84 -2.88
C PHE A 83 22.20 15.94 -3.08
N GLU A 84 21.51 15.65 -1.99
CA GLU A 84 20.22 14.95 -1.98
C GLU A 84 19.08 15.97 -2.03
N ASP A 85 19.14 16.94 -1.13
CA ASP A 85 18.17 18.01 -1.03
C ASP A 85 18.81 19.36 -0.71
N LEU A 86 18.19 20.41 -1.23
CA LEU A 86 18.62 21.80 -1.15
C LEU A 86 17.53 22.73 -0.60
N VAL A 87 16.37 22.23 -0.17
CA VAL A 87 15.27 23.09 0.33
C VAL A 87 15.73 24.01 1.48
N GLY A 88 16.63 23.55 2.35
CA GLY A 88 17.24 24.36 3.41
C GLY A 88 18.46 25.20 2.97
N ALA A 89 18.93 25.05 1.74
CA ALA A 89 20.24 25.52 1.31
C ALA A 89 20.27 27.00 0.93
N GLY A 90 19.63 27.92 1.66
CA GLY A 90 19.77 29.36 1.44
C GLY A 90 19.37 29.91 0.07
N TYR A 91 19.20 31.22 -0.06
CA TYR A 91 18.63 31.81 -1.28
C TYR A 91 19.63 32.58 -2.14
N TYR A 92 19.39 32.56 -3.44
CA TYR A 92 19.96 33.51 -4.39
C TYR A 92 18.93 34.59 -4.71
N ASN A 93 19.17 35.83 -4.31
CA ASN A 93 18.42 36.98 -4.80
C ASN A 93 19.40 37.87 -5.58
N SER A 94 19.11 38.11 -6.86
CA SER A 94 19.91 38.95 -7.76
C SER A 94 20.02 40.41 -7.29
N ALA A 95 19.19 40.84 -6.34
CA ALA A 95 19.08 42.24 -5.94
C ALA A 95 19.84 42.66 -4.67
N VAL A 96 20.13 41.79 -3.66
CA VAL A 96 20.68 42.29 -2.37
C VAL A 96 21.71 41.42 -1.64
N GLN A 97 21.63 40.09 -1.58
CA GLN A 97 22.67 39.25 -0.96
C GLN A 97 22.31 37.79 -1.21
N ALA A 98 23.17 37.02 -1.84
CA ALA A 98 23.04 35.56 -1.81
C ALA A 98 23.65 35.04 -0.50
N ASN A 99 23.00 34.07 0.13
CA ASN A 99 23.51 33.42 1.33
C ASN A 99 23.43 31.90 1.14
N PRO A 100 24.34 31.31 0.34
CA PRO A 100 24.36 29.87 0.11
C PRO A 100 24.80 29.13 1.36
N ALA A 101 24.43 27.86 1.42
CA ALA A 101 25.04 26.93 2.35
C ALA A 101 26.47 26.59 1.84
N VAL A 102 27.48 26.98 2.62
CA VAL A 102 28.90 26.83 2.27
C VAL A 102 29.28 25.36 2.31
N VAL A 103 30.14 24.93 1.38
CA VAL A 103 30.76 23.62 1.37
C VAL A 103 32.27 23.72 1.67
N LEU A 104 32.97 24.66 1.02
CA LEU A 104 34.40 24.91 1.23
C LEU A 104 34.65 26.40 1.52
N GLN A 105 35.52 26.69 2.49
CA GLN A 105 35.95 28.06 2.82
C GLN A 105 37.44 28.13 3.17
N LEU A 106 38.17 29.00 2.48
CA LEU A 106 39.52 29.40 2.83
C LEU A 106 39.47 30.69 3.65
N THR A 107 40.09 30.69 4.83
CA THR A 107 40.31 31.90 5.62
C THR A 107 41.76 32.31 5.60
N CYS A 108 42.01 33.61 5.69
CA CYS A 108 43.35 34.19 5.63
C CYS A 108 43.48 35.33 6.64
N GLY A 109 44.72 35.78 6.87
CA GLY A 109 45.01 36.93 7.74
C GLY A 109 44.83 36.65 9.23
N ASP A 110 45.18 37.64 10.05
CA ASP A 110 45.19 37.51 11.51
C ASP A 110 43.77 37.46 12.12
N ASP A 111 42.77 37.95 11.39
CA ASP A 111 41.35 37.98 11.76
C ASP A 111 40.58 36.72 11.32
N ASN A 112 41.22 35.80 10.60
CA ASN A 112 40.59 34.62 9.99
C ASN A 112 39.38 34.99 9.10
N ALA A 113 39.43 36.11 8.38
CA ALA A 113 38.37 36.50 7.48
C ALA A 113 38.21 35.48 6.32
N PRO A 114 36.98 35.17 5.87
CA PRO A 114 36.74 34.37 4.67
C PRO A 114 37.32 35.03 3.43
N PHE A 115 38.29 34.38 2.79
CA PHE A 115 38.95 34.90 1.59
C PHE A 115 38.33 34.34 0.30
N GLN A 116 38.05 33.03 0.28
CA GLN A 116 37.45 32.32 -0.85
C GLN A 116 36.45 31.29 -0.35
N THR A 117 35.26 31.25 -0.95
CA THR A 117 34.19 30.29 -0.58
C THR A 117 33.55 29.64 -1.79
N ILE A 118 33.07 28.41 -1.62
CA ILE A 118 32.19 27.71 -2.56
C ILE A 118 30.99 27.19 -1.75
N GLY A 119 29.77 27.45 -2.24
CA GLY A 119 28.53 27.02 -1.62
C GLY A 119 27.45 26.69 -2.64
N VAL A 120 26.29 26.26 -2.14
CA VAL A 120 25.11 25.92 -2.95
C VAL A 120 23.86 26.65 -2.44
N THR A 121 22.93 26.93 -3.34
CA THR A 121 21.63 27.57 -3.03
C THR A 121 20.44 26.62 -3.15
N TYR A 122 19.29 27.00 -2.59
CA TYR A 122 18.04 26.23 -2.65
C TYR A 122 17.53 26.02 -4.08
N ASP A 123 17.79 26.98 -4.97
CA ASP A 123 17.47 26.89 -6.39
C ASP A 123 18.48 26.06 -7.19
N GLY A 124 19.41 25.39 -6.50
CA GLY A 124 20.33 24.43 -7.10
C GLY A 124 21.44 25.10 -7.90
N ARG A 125 22.09 26.15 -7.38
CA ARG A 125 23.22 26.79 -8.06
C ARG A 125 24.47 26.72 -7.21
N PHE A 126 25.60 26.36 -7.80
CA PHE A 126 26.89 26.59 -7.17
C PHE A 126 27.20 28.09 -7.19
N LEU A 127 27.62 28.61 -6.05
CA LEU A 127 28.07 29.99 -5.92
C LEU A 127 29.49 30.03 -5.36
N SER A 128 30.24 31.05 -5.77
CA SER A 128 31.55 31.35 -5.20
C SER A 128 31.68 32.82 -4.80
N ARG A 129 32.23 33.09 -3.60
CA ARG A 129 32.44 34.46 -3.10
C ARG A 129 33.90 34.75 -2.77
N ILE A 130 34.26 35.99 -3.04
CA ILE A 130 35.58 36.63 -2.93
C ILE A 130 35.48 37.72 -1.84
N ASP A 131 36.31 37.68 -0.80
CA ASP A 131 36.57 38.77 0.18
C ASP A 131 35.48 39.87 0.29
N GLY A 132 34.36 39.57 0.96
CA GLY A 132 33.29 40.54 1.19
C GLY A 132 32.38 40.88 0.00
N SER A 133 32.76 40.58 -1.24
CA SER A 133 32.08 40.96 -2.49
C SER A 133 30.87 40.07 -2.88
N GLN A 134 30.25 40.35 -4.05
CA GLN A 134 29.09 39.63 -4.59
C GLN A 134 29.43 38.18 -4.97
N TRP A 135 28.44 37.28 -4.85
CA TRP A 135 28.58 35.88 -5.27
C TRP A 135 28.57 35.74 -6.80
N VAL A 136 29.54 35.00 -7.34
CA VAL A 136 29.57 34.60 -8.74
C VAL A 136 28.79 33.30 -8.89
N ALA A 137 27.72 33.33 -9.70
CA ALA A 137 26.92 32.15 -9.99
C ALA A 137 27.64 31.23 -10.98
N GLY A 138 27.66 29.94 -10.66
CA GLY A 138 28.24 28.88 -11.47
C GLY A 138 27.18 27.98 -12.10
N GLU A 139 27.50 26.68 -12.18
CA GLU A 139 26.66 25.64 -12.78
C GLU A 139 25.43 25.31 -11.92
N THR A 140 24.34 24.92 -12.58
CA THR A 140 23.16 24.36 -11.90
C THR A 140 23.49 22.96 -11.39
N VAL A 141 23.31 22.76 -10.09
CA VAL A 141 23.41 21.48 -9.40
C VAL A 141 22.30 20.57 -9.88
N LYS A 142 22.69 19.43 -10.43
CA LYS A 142 21.80 18.29 -10.57
C LYS A 142 21.84 17.48 -9.28
N LYS A 143 20.71 17.39 -8.59
CA LYS A 143 20.57 16.54 -7.40
C LYS A 143 20.98 15.11 -7.74
N SER A 144 21.45 14.39 -6.72
CA SER A 144 22.01 13.05 -6.83
C SER A 144 23.26 12.91 -7.69
N GLN A 145 23.89 13.99 -8.19
CA GLN A 145 25.16 13.94 -8.93
C GLN A 145 26.37 14.27 -8.08
N TRP A 146 27.49 13.60 -8.38
CA TRP A 146 28.78 13.89 -7.77
C TRP A 146 29.50 15.02 -8.50
N TYR A 147 29.95 15.99 -7.72
CA TYR A 147 30.75 17.12 -8.16
C TYR A 147 32.04 17.16 -7.37
N TRP A 148 33.18 17.29 -8.04
CA TRP A 148 34.43 17.67 -7.40
C TRP A 148 34.45 19.20 -7.28
N ILE A 149 34.64 19.69 -6.06
CA ILE A 149 34.83 21.12 -5.79
C ILE A 149 36.18 21.33 -5.12
N GLN A 150 36.81 22.45 -5.42
CA GLN A 150 38.12 22.76 -4.83
C GLN A 150 38.43 24.25 -4.79
N ILE A 151 39.26 24.61 -3.82
CA ILE A 151 39.88 25.93 -3.70
C ILE A 151 41.41 25.72 -3.72
N GLU A 152 42.08 26.30 -4.70
CA GLU A 152 43.55 26.40 -4.72
C GLU A 152 43.99 27.79 -4.25
N TRP A 153 45.20 27.90 -3.69
CA TRP A 153 45.79 29.19 -3.35
C TRP A 153 47.31 29.23 -3.48
N VAL A 154 47.82 30.45 -3.69
CA VAL A 154 49.24 30.77 -3.76
C VAL A 154 49.49 32.11 -3.07
N ALA A 155 50.38 32.10 -2.09
CA ALA A 155 50.94 33.27 -1.44
C ALA A 155 52.34 33.55 -1.99
N THR A 156 52.60 34.80 -2.33
CA THR A 156 53.92 35.36 -2.63
C THR A 156 54.26 36.40 -1.56
N PRO A 157 55.49 36.94 -1.52
CA PRO A 157 55.83 38.01 -0.59
C PRO A 157 54.94 39.25 -0.71
N THR A 158 54.28 39.46 -1.86
CA THR A 158 53.51 40.68 -2.16
C THR A 158 52.05 40.43 -2.51
N SER A 159 51.63 39.17 -2.67
CA SER A 159 50.26 38.87 -3.10
C SER A 159 49.75 37.54 -2.54
N PHE A 160 48.43 37.42 -2.44
CA PHE A 160 47.74 36.17 -2.16
C PHE A 160 46.64 35.97 -3.19
N SER A 161 46.62 34.80 -3.83
CA SER A 161 45.64 34.44 -4.86
C SER A 161 44.94 33.15 -4.47
N ALA A 162 43.63 33.08 -4.66
CA ALA A 162 42.86 31.85 -4.53
C ALA A 162 41.91 31.68 -5.72
N LYS A 163 41.69 30.43 -6.15
CA LYS A 163 40.76 30.12 -7.24
C LYS A 163 39.83 28.98 -6.84
N ALA A 164 38.55 29.15 -7.17
CA ALA A 164 37.52 28.15 -6.94
C ALA A 164 37.21 27.40 -8.24
N TYR A 165 37.10 26.08 -8.16
CA TYR A 165 36.78 25.23 -9.31
C TYR A 165 35.68 24.24 -9.00
N ILE A 166 35.04 23.77 -10.06
CA ILE A 166 34.05 22.69 -10.06
C ILE A 166 34.30 21.74 -11.23
N GLN A 167 34.06 20.46 -11.01
CA GLN A 167 34.07 19.43 -12.04
C GLN A 167 32.92 18.46 -11.78
N ARG A 168 32.03 18.29 -12.75
CA ARG A 168 31.06 17.19 -12.71
C ARG A 168 31.79 15.87 -12.90
N MET A 169 31.33 14.81 -12.24
CA MET A 169 31.92 13.48 -12.42
C MET A 169 32.01 13.08 -13.90
N GLY A 170 33.21 12.71 -14.37
CA GLY A 170 33.48 12.39 -15.77
C GLY A 170 33.62 13.60 -16.72
N GLY A 171 33.38 14.82 -16.22
CA GLY A 171 33.58 16.07 -16.96
C GLY A 171 34.96 16.68 -16.72
N GLU A 172 35.21 17.82 -17.37
CA GLU A 172 36.42 18.63 -17.19
C GLU A 172 36.29 19.58 -16.01
N LEU A 173 37.42 19.94 -15.42
CA LEU A 173 37.49 20.92 -14.36
C LEU A 173 37.32 22.36 -14.87
N ARG A 174 36.36 23.09 -14.30
CA ARG A 174 35.97 24.44 -14.71
C ARG A 174 36.24 25.44 -13.59
N LEU A 175 36.80 26.59 -13.95
CA LEU A 175 37.03 27.71 -13.04
C LEU A 175 35.70 28.43 -12.75
N LEU A 176 35.38 28.57 -11.47
CA LEU A 176 34.21 29.35 -11.00
C LEU A 176 34.57 30.80 -10.73
N SER A 177 35.64 31.05 -9.97
CA SER A 177 36.05 32.41 -9.61
C SER A 177 37.54 32.49 -9.22
N VAL A 178 38.07 33.71 -9.23
CA VAL A 178 39.46 34.03 -8.85
C VAL A 178 39.45 35.22 -7.90
N ASN A 179 40.11 35.09 -6.76
CA ASN A 179 40.40 36.19 -5.86
C ASN A 179 41.90 36.49 -5.85
N ASN A 180 42.27 37.76 -5.92
CA ASN A 180 43.65 38.22 -5.84
C ASN A 180 43.73 39.43 -4.90
N LEU A 181 44.57 39.34 -3.88
CA LEU A 181 44.87 40.41 -2.96
C LEU A 181 46.35 40.78 -3.08
N GLN A 182 46.65 42.07 -3.25
CA GLN A 182 48.01 42.61 -3.22
C GLN A 182 48.30 43.10 -1.80
N HIS A 183 48.70 42.18 -0.92
CA HIS A 183 49.04 42.50 0.46
C HIS A 183 50.26 41.69 0.89
N ALA A 184 51.27 42.37 1.42
CA ALA A 184 52.49 41.72 1.88
C ALA A 184 52.20 40.76 3.04
N ASN A 185 52.86 39.60 3.02
CA ASN A 185 52.77 38.56 4.06
C ASN A 185 51.36 38.03 4.36
N TYR A 186 50.38 38.24 3.48
CA TYR A 186 49.05 37.68 3.64
C TYR A 186 49.07 36.17 3.35
N GLN A 187 48.59 35.36 4.29
CA GLN A 187 48.71 33.90 4.24
C GLN A 187 47.40 33.22 4.66
N ALA A 188 47.19 32.00 4.15
CA ALA A 188 46.08 31.17 4.58
C ALA A 188 46.23 30.80 6.06
N THR A 189 45.12 30.71 6.78
CA THR A 189 45.10 30.33 8.20
C THR A 189 44.27 29.09 8.45
N ARG A 190 43.12 28.93 7.79
CA ARG A 190 42.31 27.71 7.87
C ARG A 190 41.73 27.34 6.52
N ALA A 191 41.61 26.03 6.30
CA ALA A 191 40.86 25.44 5.20
C ALA A 191 39.68 24.69 5.80
N ASN A 192 38.46 25.16 5.54
CA ASN A 192 37.24 24.67 6.18
C ASN A 192 36.40 23.84 5.20
N VAL A 193 35.86 22.73 5.71
CA VAL A 193 34.75 21.98 5.13
C VAL A 193 33.54 22.23 6.02
N MET A 194 32.43 22.68 5.42
CA MET A 194 31.31 23.24 6.17
C MET A 194 29.97 22.75 5.61
N ASN A 195 28.95 22.80 6.46
CA ASN A 195 27.56 22.91 6.06
C ASN A 195 26.94 24.03 6.90
N ALA A 196 27.17 25.27 6.52
CA ALA A 196 26.76 26.44 7.29
C ALA A 196 26.67 27.70 6.41
N PRO A 197 25.91 28.73 6.82
CA PRO A 197 25.93 30.01 6.12
C PRO A 197 27.28 30.73 6.31
N VAL A 198 27.63 31.64 5.39
CA VAL A 198 28.84 32.49 5.52
C VAL A 198 28.72 33.48 6.70
N SER A 199 27.49 33.83 7.09
CA SER A 199 27.18 34.79 8.15
C SER A 199 26.11 34.22 9.07
N ILE A 200 26.44 34.10 10.36
CA ILE A 200 25.52 33.67 11.42
C ILE A 200 24.73 34.89 11.91
N GLN A 201 23.86 35.45 11.09
CA GLN A 201 22.85 36.36 11.65
C GLN A 201 21.81 35.51 12.41
N PRO A 202 21.39 35.91 13.63
CA PRO A 202 20.40 35.17 14.40
C PRO A 202 19.12 34.95 13.57
N GLY A 203 18.74 33.69 13.39
CA GLY A 203 17.51 33.30 12.67
C GLY A 203 17.67 32.85 11.21
N GLN A 204 18.90 32.80 10.66
CA GLN A 204 19.16 32.29 9.31
C GLN A 204 20.09 31.08 9.34
N ALA A 205 19.54 29.86 9.34
CA ALA A 205 20.30 28.62 9.18
C ALA A 205 20.10 28.10 7.75
N TYR A 206 21.13 28.24 6.92
CA TYR A 206 21.13 27.72 5.54
C TYR A 206 22.02 26.48 5.48
N MET A 207 21.43 25.34 5.12
CA MET A 207 22.05 24.02 5.23
C MET A 207 21.69 23.17 4.02
N TRP A 208 22.66 22.42 3.50
CA TRP A 208 22.46 21.45 2.43
C TRP A 208 22.51 20.02 3.00
N ARG A 209 21.73 19.11 2.40
CA ARG A 209 21.74 17.69 2.74
C ARG A 209 22.42 16.90 1.63
N GLY A 210 23.36 16.04 2.00
CA GLY A 210 24.15 15.31 1.02
C GLY A 210 25.36 14.59 1.62
N ARG A 211 26.28 14.17 0.76
CA ARG A 211 27.49 13.43 1.14
C ARG A 211 28.75 14.14 0.64
N LEU A 212 29.77 14.15 1.47
CA LEU A 212 31.13 14.58 1.15
C LEU A 212 32.03 13.37 1.07
N GLY A 213 32.83 13.29 0.01
CA GLY A 213 33.76 12.22 -0.23
C GLY A 213 35.17 12.69 -0.46
N GLY A 214 36.12 12.07 0.25
CA GLY A 214 37.55 12.27 0.00
C GLY A 214 38.00 13.71 0.20
N ALA A 215 37.55 14.35 1.29
CA ALA A 215 38.04 15.66 1.67
C ALA A 215 39.58 15.61 1.82
N THR A 216 40.28 16.53 1.19
CA THR A 216 41.75 16.51 1.12
C THR A 216 42.33 17.91 1.27
N LEU A 217 43.50 17.97 1.92
CA LEU A 217 44.39 19.11 1.92
C LEU A 217 45.73 18.70 1.30
N ALA A 218 46.23 19.50 0.36
CA ALA A 218 47.48 19.23 -0.33
C ALA A 218 48.34 20.49 -0.49
N ARG A 219 49.66 20.32 -0.46
CA ARG A 219 50.65 21.28 -0.99
C ARG A 219 51.00 20.87 -2.42
N ILE A 220 50.58 21.70 -3.37
CA ILE A 220 50.63 21.37 -4.80
C ILE A 220 51.85 21.97 -5.51
N SER A 221 52.54 21.18 -6.33
CA SER A 221 53.56 21.67 -7.27
C SER A 221 53.02 21.94 -8.69
N GLY A 222 51.89 21.31 -9.06
CA GLY A 222 51.16 21.44 -10.34
C GLY A 222 49.70 21.01 -10.18
N PHE A 223 48.82 21.44 -11.08
CA PHE A 223 47.35 21.40 -10.94
C PHE A 223 46.66 20.73 -12.13
N GLY A 224 45.63 19.92 -11.88
CA GLY A 224 44.81 19.26 -12.91
C GLY A 224 43.49 18.68 -12.36
N ASP A 225 42.79 17.92 -13.20
CA ASP A 225 41.48 17.33 -12.90
C ASP A 225 41.50 16.41 -11.67
N GLY A 226 40.39 16.41 -10.93
CA GLY A 226 40.17 15.45 -9.87
C GLY A 226 39.73 14.10 -10.43
N ALA A 227 40.55 13.05 -10.25
CA ALA A 227 40.15 11.70 -10.62
C ALA A 227 39.22 11.12 -9.53
N PRO A 228 37.99 10.67 -9.86
CA PRO A 228 37.14 10.02 -8.88
C PRO A 228 37.83 8.75 -8.36
N PRO A 229 37.71 8.42 -7.07
CA PRO A 229 38.19 7.12 -6.61
C PRO A 229 37.40 6.02 -7.35
N PRO A 230 37.99 4.84 -7.63
CA PRO A 230 37.30 3.74 -8.31
C PRO A 230 35.99 3.31 -7.62
N SER A 231 35.83 3.69 -6.35
CA SER A 231 34.66 3.44 -5.53
C SER A 231 33.53 4.47 -5.64
N LEU A 232 33.79 5.63 -6.23
CA LEU A 232 32.75 6.61 -6.53
C LEU A 232 32.01 6.13 -7.78
N LEU A 233 30.71 5.86 -7.65
CA LEU A 233 29.86 5.47 -8.77
C LEU A 233 29.28 6.73 -9.42
N SER A 234 29.37 6.83 -10.75
CA SER A 234 28.56 7.80 -11.48
C SER A 234 27.09 7.40 -11.33
N PRO A 235 26.20 8.32 -10.95
CA PRO A 235 24.77 8.01 -10.86
C PRO A 235 24.12 7.77 -12.22
N GLU A 236 24.83 8.03 -13.33
CA GLU A 236 24.20 8.25 -14.63
C GLU A 236 24.11 7.03 -15.55
N GLU A 237 24.57 5.82 -15.17
CA GLU A 237 24.69 4.76 -16.19
C GLU A 237 24.16 3.37 -15.84
N ARG A 238 23.86 3.04 -14.56
CA ARG A 238 23.33 1.70 -14.21
C ARG A 238 22.33 1.74 -13.08
N GLN A 239 21.18 1.05 -13.26
CA GLN A 239 20.31 0.66 -12.17
C GLN A 239 21.11 -0.18 -11.16
N GLN A 240 21.56 0.48 -10.10
CA GLN A 240 22.13 -0.16 -8.92
C GLN A 240 21.07 -1.01 -8.19
N GLN A 241 21.55 -2.09 -7.59
CA GLN A 241 20.78 -3.00 -6.77
C GLN A 241 21.54 -3.23 -5.47
N TRP A 242 20.85 -3.08 -4.34
CA TRP A 242 21.36 -3.42 -3.02
C TRP A 242 20.67 -4.66 -2.48
N PHE A 243 21.34 -5.35 -1.57
CA PHE A 243 20.90 -6.60 -0.98
C PHE A 243 20.93 -6.48 0.54
N VAL A 244 19.88 -7.00 1.18
CA VAL A 244 19.77 -7.20 2.62
C VAL A 244 19.50 -8.68 2.86
N ASN A 245 20.24 -9.30 3.77
CA ASN A 245 20.01 -10.65 4.24
C ASN A 245 20.16 -10.70 5.78
N PRO A 246 19.07 -10.77 6.56
CA PRO A 246 19.13 -10.77 8.02
C PRO A 246 19.84 -11.97 8.64
N ALA A 247 19.98 -13.08 7.91
CA ALA A 247 20.63 -14.29 8.39
C ALA A 247 22.16 -14.23 8.22
N HIS A 248 22.63 -13.75 7.07
CA HIS A 248 24.04 -13.87 6.66
C HIS A 248 24.73 -12.55 6.31
N GLY A 249 23.97 -11.45 6.24
CA GLY A 249 24.49 -10.13 5.92
C GLY A 249 25.37 -9.54 7.02
N ASN A 250 26.03 -8.44 6.69
CA ASN A 250 26.90 -7.67 7.58
C ASN A 250 26.74 -6.17 7.28
N ASP A 251 26.38 -5.37 8.29
CA ASP A 251 26.14 -3.93 8.12
C ASP A 251 27.40 -3.10 7.83
N ALA A 252 28.58 -3.70 7.98
CA ALA A 252 29.85 -3.16 7.50
C ALA A 252 30.17 -3.52 6.03
N SER A 253 29.22 -4.11 5.30
CA SER A 253 29.38 -4.43 3.87
C SER A 253 28.71 -3.38 2.99
N ASP A 254 29.05 -3.38 1.70
CA ASP A 254 28.56 -2.41 0.72
C ASP A 254 27.12 -2.65 0.25
N GLY A 255 26.57 -3.85 0.48
CA GLY A 255 25.22 -4.22 0.06
C GLY A 255 25.07 -4.49 -1.44
N LEU A 256 26.11 -4.40 -2.26
CA LEU A 256 25.98 -4.41 -3.73
C LEU A 256 25.85 -5.81 -4.34
N THR A 257 26.12 -6.86 -3.55
CA THR A 257 25.96 -8.26 -3.98
C THR A 257 25.29 -9.07 -2.88
N PRO A 258 24.67 -10.23 -3.18
CA PRO A 258 24.13 -11.11 -2.16
C PRO A 258 25.16 -11.52 -1.09
N GLN A 259 26.43 -11.65 -1.46
CA GLN A 259 27.52 -12.02 -0.54
C GLN A 259 27.98 -10.85 0.35
N THR A 260 27.71 -9.62 -0.06
CA THR A 260 28.03 -8.40 0.69
C THR A 260 26.76 -7.71 1.19
N ALA A 261 25.66 -8.45 1.32
CA ALA A 261 24.37 -7.93 1.75
C ALA A 261 24.44 -7.29 3.15
N TRP A 262 23.64 -6.25 3.37
CA TRP A 262 23.41 -5.69 4.70
C TRP A 262 22.59 -6.65 5.56
N LYS A 263 22.55 -6.40 6.87
CA LYS A 263 21.88 -7.27 7.83
C LYS A 263 20.62 -6.67 8.43
N SER A 264 20.65 -5.40 8.81
CA SER A 264 19.65 -4.82 9.73
C SER A 264 18.80 -3.70 9.14
N VAL A 265 17.65 -3.46 9.77
CA VAL A 265 16.80 -2.29 9.50
C VAL A 265 17.54 -0.98 9.78
N ALA A 266 18.38 -0.93 10.81
CA ALA A 266 19.16 0.26 11.16
C ALA A 266 20.06 0.68 10.00
N LYS A 267 20.70 -0.28 9.34
CA LYS A 267 21.51 -0.02 8.15
C LYS A 267 20.66 0.49 6.99
N ILE A 268 19.49 -0.10 6.72
CA ILE A 268 18.59 0.37 5.66
C ILE A 268 18.16 1.82 5.93
N ASN A 269 17.74 2.14 7.15
CA ASN A 269 17.30 3.49 7.51
C ASN A 269 18.43 4.51 7.33
N VAL A 270 19.64 4.17 7.79
CA VAL A 270 20.84 5.00 7.62
C VAL A 270 21.12 5.22 6.13
N GLU A 271 21.20 4.17 5.32
CA GLU A 271 21.53 4.32 3.90
C GLU A 271 20.41 4.99 3.09
N SER A 272 19.15 4.78 3.47
CA SER A 272 18.00 5.45 2.86
C SER A 272 17.92 6.93 3.24
N ALA A 273 18.29 7.28 4.47
CA ALA A 273 18.40 8.67 4.92
C ALA A 273 19.67 9.37 4.42
N HIS A 274 20.74 8.63 4.09
CA HIS A 274 22.05 9.22 3.87
C HIS A 274 22.68 8.80 2.55
N ALA A 275 22.08 9.19 1.42
CA ALA A 275 22.67 9.09 0.07
C ALA A 275 23.25 7.71 -0.31
N GLY A 276 23.03 6.67 0.48
CA GLY A 276 23.61 5.34 0.37
C GLY A 276 22.83 4.47 -0.60
N LEU A 277 21.52 4.64 -0.55
CA LEU A 277 20.61 4.30 -1.63
C LEU A 277 20.55 5.48 -2.60
N LEU A 278 20.93 5.24 -3.84
CA LEU A 278 20.87 6.25 -4.89
C LEU A 278 19.42 6.43 -5.36
N SER A 279 19.08 7.66 -5.74
CA SER A 279 17.91 7.96 -6.55
C SER A 279 18.39 8.32 -7.96
N PRO A 280 17.72 7.87 -9.02
CA PRO A 280 17.95 8.42 -10.35
C PRO A 280 17.74 9.94 -10.34
N PRO A 281 18.44 10.69 -11.21
CA PRO A 281 18.28 12.14 -11.31
C PRO A 281 16.89 12.57 -11.82
N GLU A 282 16.22 11.74 -12.64
CA GLU A 282 14.90 12.03 -13.22
C GLU A 282 14.09 10.73 -13.50
N GLY A 283 12.75 10.80 -13.36
CA GLY A 283 11.79 9.75 -13.73
C GLY A 283 11.18 9.00 -12.54
N GLY A 284 10.04 8.32 -12.73
CA GLY A 284 9.37 7.55 -11.66
C GLY A 284 10.06 6.22 -11.30
N TYR A 285 9.44 5.41 -10.43
CA TYR A 285 10.04 4.16 -9.91
C TYR A 285 10.55 3.19 -10.99
N GLU A 286 10.04 3.24 -12.22
CA GLU A 286 10.47 2.37 -13.33
C GLU A 286 11.93 2.57 -13.71
N LYS A 287 12.46 3.78 -13.52
CA LYS A 287 13.87 4.13 -13.73
C LYS A 287 14.69 4.03 -12.44
N GLY A 288 14.02 3.62 -11.36
CA GLY A 288 14.52 3.50 -10.01
C GLY A 288 15.62 2.48 -9.82
N HIS A 289 16.39 2.68 -8.75
CA HIS A 289 17.27 1.65 -8.22
C HIS A 289 16.49 0.65 -7.37
N SER A 290 17.10 -0.49 -7.01
CA SER A 290 16.40 -1.54 -6.27
C SER A 290 17.09 -1.94 -4.95
N LEU A 291 16.28 -2.21 -3.93
CA LEU A 291 16.68 -2.82 -2.67
C LEU A 291 16.00 -4.20 -2.58
N VAL A 292 16.80 -5.26 -2.61
CA VAL A 292 16.35 -6.63 -2.49
C VAL A 292 16.56 -7.14 -1.08
N ILE A 293 15.48 -7.58 -0.44
CA ILE A 293 15.51 -8.06 0.95
C ILE A 293 15.23 -9.58 0.96
N ASP A 294 16.30 -10.36 1.09
CA ASP A 294 16.25 -11.81 1.23
C ASP A 294 15.92 -12.16 2.68
N THR A 295 14.71 -12.66 2.88
CA THR A 295 14.23 -13.13 4.17
C THR A 295 13.87 -14.60 4.13
N SER A 296 14.40 -15.36 3.16
CA SER A 296 14.12 -16.79 2.97
C SER A 296 14.51 -17.61 4.21
N SER A 297 15.63 -17.25 4.85
CA SER A 297 16.17 -17.97 6.02
C SER A 297 15.77 -17.37 7.36
N LYS A 298 15.64 -16.03 7.44
CA LYS A 298 15.31 -15.30 8.67
C LYS A 298 14.52 -14.03 8.35
N PRO A 299 13.48 -13.65 9.13
CA PRO A 299 12.80 -12.38 8.95
C PRO A 299 13.72 -11.19 9.25
N LEU A 300 13.41 -10.04 8.65
CA LEU A 300 14.01 -8.76 9.01
C LEU A 300 13.38 -8.28 10.34
N ASP A 301 14.10 -8.44 11.44
CA ASP A 301 13.68 -7.99 12.77
C ASP A 301 13.82 -6.47 12.88
N LEU A 302 12.72 -5.79 13.19
CA LEU A 302 12.67 -4.34 13.38
C LEU A 302 13.32 -3.92 14.72
N GLY A 303 13.37 -4.81 15.71
CA GLY A 303 13.80 -4.45 17.05
C GLY A 303 12.90 -3.36 17.65
N SER A 304 13.51 -2.26 18.10
CA SER A 304 12.82 -1.04 18.57
C SER A 304 12.71 0.04 17.48
N LEU A 305 13.18 -0.24 16.26
CA LEU A 305 13.19 0.72 15.15
C LEU A 305 11.96 0.54 14.25
N GLN A 306 11.72 1.52 13.40
CA GLN A 306 10.85 1.38 12.22
C GLN A 306 11.68 1.08 10.98
N LEU A 307 11.08 0.53 9.93
CA LEU A 307 11.68 0.56 8.60
C LEU A 307 11.28 1.85 7.88
N GLU A 308 12.23 2.75 7.64
CA GLU A 308 12.00 4.03 7.01
C GLU A 308 12.61 4.08 5.60
N ILE A 309 11.77 4.39 4.60
CA ILE A 309 12.17 4.50 3.21
C ILE A 309 12.07 5.96 2.77
N ARG A 310 13.23 6.61 2.67
CA ARG A 310 13.39 8.04 2.37
C ARG A 310 13.98 8.31 0.98
N THR A 311 14.30 7.26 0.22
CA THR A 311 14.92 7.38 -1.10
C THR A 311 13.86 7.40 -2.20
N THR A 312 13.75 8.51 -2.91
CA THR A 312 12.89 8.68 -4.07
C THR A 312 13.17 7.61 -5.14
N CYS A 313 12.13 7.18 -5.85
CA CYS A 313 12.25 6.21 -6.95
C CYS A 313 12.82 4.84 -6.56
N LEU A 314 12.83 4.48 -5.27
CA LEU A 314 13.34 3.18 -4.86
C LEU A 314 12.32 2.07 -5.11
N THR A 315 12.78 0.98 -5.73
CA THR A 315 12.05 -0.29 -5.77
C THR A 315 12.49 -1.20 -4.63
N ILE A 316 11.56 -1.65 -3.78
CA ILE A 316 11.82 -2.63 -2.73
C ILE A 316 11.14 -3.94 -3.12
N SER A 317 11.88 -5.05 -3.08
CA SER A 317 11.34 -6.35 -3.50
C SER A 317 12.04 -7.53 -2.81
N PRO A 318 11.40 -8.72 -2.77
CA PRO A 318 12.09 -9.97 -2.45
C PRO A 318 12.99 -10.41 -3.63
N PRO A 319 14.01 -11.26 -3.38
CA PRO A 319 14.79 -11.86 -4.46
C PRO A 319 13.95 -12.83 -5.31
N PRO A 320 14.39 -13.16 -6.55
CA PRO A 320 13.76 -14.21 -7.35
C PRO A 320 13.61 -15.53 -6.57
N GLY A 321 12.42 -16.13 -6.61
CA GLY A 321 12.10 -17.36 -5.87
C GLY A 321 11.53 -17.15 -4.47
N GLN A 322 11.60 -15.94 -3.90
CA GLN A 322 10.90 -15.56 -2.68
C GLN A 322 9.70 -14.68 -3.04
N THR A 323 8.52 -15.01 -2.51
CA THR A 323 7.28 -14.28 -2.80
C THR A 323 7.09 -13.05 -1.91
N THR A 324 7.61 -13.07 -0.68
CA THR A 324 7.40 -12.01 0.31
C THR A 324 8.66 -11.70 1.12
N VAL A 325 8.90 -10.43 1.44
CA VAL A 325 9.85 -9.97 2.47
C VAL A 325 9.17 -10.08 3.84
N ARG A 326 9.63 -11.01 4.69
CA ARG A 326 9.09 -11.23 6.03
C ARG A 326 9.68 -10.23 7.02
N ILE A 327 8.85 -9.38 7.60
CA ILE A 327 9.24 -8.36 8.58
C ILE A 327 8.67 -8.74 9.94
N GLN A 328 9.52 -8.73 10.97
CA GLN A 328 9.17 -9.07 12.35
C GLN A 328 9.12 -7.81 13.20
N ALA A 329 7.92 -7.48 13.70
CA ALA A 329 7.65 -6.32 14.59
C ALA A 329 7.28 -6.71 16.04
N HIS A 330 7.36 -8.02 16.34
CA HIS A 330 7.02 -8.60 17.63
C HIS A 330 8.22 -9.36 18.20
N LYS A 331 8.14 -9.64 19.50
CA LYS A 331 9.15 -10.38 20.25
C LYS A 331 8.54 -11.62 20.86
N ASP A 332 9.28 -12.72 20.82
CA ASP A 332 8.96 -13.91 21.63
C ASP A 332 9.35 -13.62 23.08
N ILE A 333 8.42 -13.85 24.00
CA ILE A 333 8.70 -13.81 25.44
C ILE A 333 9.30 -15.17 25.78
N SER A 334 10.62 -15.25 25.80
CA SER A 334 11.39 -16.50 25.81
C SER A 334 10.93 -17.48 26.89
N SER A 335 10.53 -18.69 26.52
CA SER A 335 10.23 -19.76 27.47
C SER A 335 11.54 -20.37 28.00
N GLY A 336 11.77 -20.20 29.30
CA GLY A 336 12.87 -20.80 30.06
C GLY A 336 12.45 -20.87 31.52
N SER A 337 13.00 -21.80 32.32
CA SER A 337 12.50 -22.13 33.66
C SER A 337 12.53 -21.00 34.71
N ALA A 338 12.85 -19.76 34.32
CA ALA A 338 12.86 -18.57 35.17
C ALA A 338 12.22 -17.32 34.53
N THR A 339 11.65 -17.39 33.31
CA THR A 339 11.15 -16.18 32.62
C THR A 339 9.84 -15.67 33.20
N TRP A 340 8.89 -16.57 33.44
CA TRP A 340 7.62 -16.22 34.07
C TRP A 340 7.65 -16.60 35.55
N GLN A 341 7.28 -15.67 36.41
CA GLN A 341 7.15 -15.89 37.84
C GLN A 341 5.67 -15.84 38.23
N PRO A 342 5.18 -16.70 39.14
CA PRO A 342 3.84 -16.53 39.67
C PRO A 342 3.76 -15.19 40.41
N VAL A 343 2.64 -14.49 40.29
CA VAL A 343 2.42 -13.26 41.07
C VAL A 343 2.41 -13.60 42.57
N PRO A 344 3.18 -12.90 43.42
CA PRO A 344 3.32 -13.24 44.84
C PRO A 344 2.11 -12.79 45.66
N SER A 345 0.92 -13.31 45.33
CA SER A 345 -0.34 -13.04 46.02
C SER A 345 -1.19 -14.32 46.07
N PRO A 346 -1.75 -14.70 47.24
CA PRO A 346 -2.64 -15.84 47.33
C PRO A 346 -3.97 -15.64 46.58
N HIS A 347 -4.27 -14.40 46.18
CA HIS A 347 -5.48 -14.05 45.42
C HIS A 347 -5.28 -14.14 43.90
N HIS A 348 -4.07 -14.39 43.41
CA HIS A 348 -3.72 -14.37 41.98
C HIS A 348 -2.99 -15.65 41.58
N SER A 349 -3.64 -16.80 41.84
CA SER A 349 -3.04 -18.12 41.68
C SER A 349 -2.80 -18.54 40.23
N HIS A 350 -3.45 -17.88 39.27
CA HIS A 350 -3.34 -18.19 37.85
C HIS A 350 -2.62 -17.10 37.04
N VAL A 351 -2.27 -15.98 37.67
CA VAL A 351 -1.54 -14.89 37.02
C VAL A 351 -0.04 -15.07 37.14
N TRP A 352 0.63 -14.91 36.01
CA TRP A 352 2.09 -14.96 35.88
C TRP A 352 2.61 -13.59 35.45
N MET A 353 3.82 -13.27 35.88
CA MET A 353 4.47 -11.99 35.59
C MET A 353 5.87 -12.16 35.01
N THR A 354 6.30 -11.21 34.18
CA THR A 354 7.66 -11.13 33.63
C THR A 354 8.08 -9.68 33.41
N THR A 355 9.37 -9.41 33.51
CA THR A 355 10.00 -8.11 33.20
C THR A 355 10.71 -8.16 31.85
N ASP A 356 10.14 -8.88 30.86
CA ASP A 356 10.69 -8.99 29.51
C ASP A 356 10.55 -7.66 28.74
N GLY A 357 11.33 -6.64 29.10
CA GLY A 357 11.29 -5.31 28.50
C GLY A 357 11.77 -4.25 29.49
N ASP A 358 11.82 -3.00 29.04
CA ASP A 358 12.01 -1.84 29.92
C ASP A 358 10.74 -0.98 29.99
N SER A 359 10.79 0.08 30.78
CA SER A 359 9.64 0.95 31.03
C SER A 359 9.16 1.73 29.79
N SER A 360 10.00 1.80 28.76
CA SER A 360 9.66 2.40 27.48
C SER A 360 9.01 1.38 26.54
N ASP A 361 9.34 0.10 26.63
CA ASP A 361 8.79 -0.96 25.78
C ASP A 361 7.39 -1.44 26.22
N LEU A 362 7.07 -1.37 27.51
CA LEU A 362 5.93 -2.13 28.08
C LEU A 362 4.64 -1.31 28.27
N LYS A 363 4.65 0.01 28.08
CA LYS A 363 3.46 0.86 28.33
C LYS A 363 2.29 0.64 27.35
N ASP A 364 2.60 0.38 26.08
CA ASP A 364 1.62 0.23 25.02
C ASP A 364 1.90 -1.08 24.28
N ILE A 365 1.35 -2.19 24.77
CA ILE A 365 1.63 -3.51 24.19
C ILE A 365 0.37 -4.32 23.95
N VAL A 366 0.50 -5.31 23.06
CA VAL A 366 -0.42 -6.44 23.00
C VAL A 366 0.36 -7.74 23.16
N VAL A 367 -0.25 -8.72 23.81
CA VAL A 367 0.30 -10.07 23.98
C VAL A 367 -0.58 -11.09 23.26
N TRP A 368 0.05 -12.10 22.68
CA TRP A 368 -0.59 -13.23 22.03
C TRP A 368 -0.09 -14.55 22.61
N GLU A 369 -0.99 -15.54 22.70
CA GLU A 369 -0.69 -16.93 23.06
C GLU A 369 -0.97 -17.82 21.84
N ASN A 370 0.06 -18.42 21.23
CA ASN A 370 -0.05 -19.19 19.98
C ASN A 370 -0.82 -18.42 18.89
N ASP A 371 -0.47 -17.15 18.69
CA ASP A 371 -1.11 -16.20 17.76
C ASP A 371 -2.58 -15.86 18.07
N ARG A 372 -3.12 -16.32 19.21
CA ARG A 372 -4.46 -15.92 19.68
C ARG A 372 -4.37 -14.60 20.43
N TRP A 373 -5.27 -13.66 20.12
CA TRP A 373 -5.40 -12.42 20.88
C TRP A 373 -5.75 -12.70 22.34
N LEU A 374 -4.97 -12.18 23.27
CA LEU A 374 -5.34 -12.14 24.68
C LEU A 374 -6.18 -10.89 24.95
N HIS A 375 -7.15 -11.01 25.86
CA HIS A 375 -7.97 -9.90 26.35
C HIS A 375 -7.12 -8.90 27.15
N HIS A 376 -7.27 -7.60 26.90
CA HIS A 376 -6.67 -6.56 27.71
C HIS A 376 -7.73 -5.92 28.62
N PRO A 377 -7.76 -6.27 29.92
CA PRO A 377 -8.71 -5.72 30.88
C PRO A 377 -8.44 -4.23 31.14
N THR A 378 -9.48 -3.47 31.44
CA THR A 378 -9.38 -2.04 31.77
C THR A 378 -10.04 -1.76 33.12
N GLY A 379 -9.36 -1.00 33.97
CA GLY A 379 -9.83 -0.71 35.33
C GLY A 379 -9.32 0.63 35.84
N ARG A 380 -9.92 1.14 36.92
CA ARG A 380 -9.56 2.44 37.52
C ARG A 380 -8.40 2.31 38.50
N SER A 381 -8.08 1.10 38.94
CA SER A 381 -6.95 0.78 39.82
C SER A 381 -6.24 -0.50 39.40
N ALA A 382 -4.96 -0.64 39.78
CA ALA A 382 -4.21 -1.87 39.53
C ALA A 382 -4.85 -3.10 40.19
N GLU A 383 -5.47 -2.94 41.35
CA GLU A 383 -6.15 -4.04 42.06
C GLU A 383 -7.38 -4.55 41.29
N GLU A 384 -8.18 -3.64 40.72
CA GLU A 384 -9.32 -4.01 39.86
C GLU A 384 -8.86 -4.78 38.63
N VAL A 385 -7.81 -4.30 37.96
CA VAL A 385 -7.26 -4.95 36.76
C VAL A 385 -6.69 -6.34 37.08
N MET A 386 -5.96 -6.49 38.19
CA MET A 386 -5.43 -7.79 38.61
C MET A 386 -6.52 -8.79 39.00
N ALA A 387 -7.60 -8.32 39.63
CA ALA A 387 -8.78 -9.16 39.90
C ALA A 387 -9.48 -9.61 38.60
N GLU A 388 -9.58 -8.72 37.60
CA GLU A 388 -10.13 -9.06 36.29
C GLU A 388 -9.22 -10.06 35.54
N LEU A 389 -7.90 -9.90 35.59
CA LEU A 389 -6.95 -10.86 35.01
C LEU A 389 -7.11 -12.25 35.62
N GLU A 390 -7.14 -12.36 36.95
CA GLU A 390 -7.32 -13.66 37.64
C GLU A 390 -8.66 -14.30 37.27
N ALA A 391 -9.73 -13.51 37.11
CA ALA A 391 -11.06 -14.02 36.79
C ALA A 391 -11.24 -14.45 35.31
N ASN A 392 -10.41 -13.95 34.40
CA ASN A 392 -10.58 -14.15 32.95
C ASN A 392 -9.37 -14.83 32.32
N PRO A 393 -9.37 -16.17 32.16
CA PRO A 393 -8.36 -16.88 31.37
C PRO A 393 -8.25 -16.33 29.96
N GLY A 394 -7.02 -16.25 29.43
CA GLY A 394 -6.76 -15.68 28.13
C GLY A 394 -6.66 -14.16 28.13
N SER A 395 -6.13 -13.58 29.21
CA SER A 395 -5.98 -12.13 29.38
C SER A 395 -4.54 -11.74 29.70
N PHE A 396 -4.20 -10.47 29.46
CA PHE A 396 -2.91 -9.90 29.80
C PHE A 396 -3.05 -8.43 30.23
N PHE A 397 -2.09 -7.93 30.99
CA PHE A 397 -1.97 -6.51 31.34
C PHE A 397 -0.51 -6.12 31.40
N SER A 398 -0.23 -4.83 31.23
CA SER A 398 1.09 -4.27 31.50
C SER A 398 0.95 -2.99 32.30
N ASP A 399 1.66 -2.89 33.42
CA ASP A 399 1.75 -1.67 34.22
C ASP A 399 2.81 -0.68 33.69
N GLY A 400 3.49 -1.07 32.62
CA GLY A 400 4.60 -0.33 32.04
C GLY A 400 5.97 -0.82 32.47
N ASP A 401 6.10 -1.65 33.51
CA ASP A 401 7.37 -2.25 33.95
C ASP A 401 7.32 -3.79 33.93
N THR A 402 6.12 -4.36 34.10
CA THR A 402 5.86 -5.78 34.24
C THR A 402 4.68 -6.18 33.35
N ILE A 403 4.82 -7.30 32.65
CA ILE A 403 3.73 -7.95 31.91
C ILE A 403 3.11 -9.00 32.82
N PHE A 404 1.79 -8.95 32.96
CA PHE A 404 0.98 -9.93 33.67
C PHE A 404 0.14 -10.71 32.66
N ILE A 405 0.05 -12.03 32.79
CA ILE A 405 -0.81 -12.88 31.95
C ILE A 405 -1.60 -13.88 32.78
N HIS A 406 -2.81 -14.17 32.33
CA HIS A 406 -3.54 -15.38 32.70
C HIS A 406 -3.72 -16.22 31.42
N PRO A 407 -2.96 -17.32 31.24
CA PRO A 407 -3.09 -18.21 30.08
C PRO A 407 -4.52 -18.72 29.85
N PHE A 408 -4.89 -19.05 28.61
CA PHE A 408 -6.25 -19.52 28.28
C PHE A 408 -6.70 -20.76 29.08
N GLU A 409 -5.76 -21.62 29.43
CA GLU A 409 -6.02 -22.87 30.15
C GLU A 409 -5.51 -22.80 31.60
N SER A 410 -5.20 -21.60 32.10
CA SER A 410 -4.66 -21.37 33.44
C SER A 410 -3.39 -22.20 33.73
N THR A 411 -2.60 -22.46 32.68
CA THR A 411 -1.40 -23.29 32.72
C THR A 411 -0.17 -22.50 33.16
N ASN A 412 0.92 -23.21 33.50
CA ASN A 412 2.23 -22.58 33.73
C ASN A 412 2.88 -22.25 32.37
N PRO A 413 3.08 -20.97 32.00
CA PRO A 413 3.64 -20.58 30.71
C PRO A 413 5.10 -21.00 30.50
N ASN A 414 5.81 -21.42 31.56
CA ASN A 414 7.15 -21.98 31.43
C ASN A 414 7.16 -23.47 31.02
N ALA A 415 6.03 -24.17 31.13
CA ALA A 415 5.97 -25.63 31.01
C ALA A 415 4.86 -26.14 30.09
N ASP A 416 3.96 -25.28 29.60
CA ASP A 416 2.81 -25.67 28.79
C ASP A 416 3.10 -25.83 27.30
N GLY A 417 4.33 -25.54 26.87
CA GLY A 417 4.76 -25.67 25.48
C GLY A 417 4.16 -24.63 24.53
N LYS A 418 3.49 -23.59 25.06
CA LYS A 418 2.89 -22.52 24.27
C LYS A 418 3.90 -21.42 23.98
N ILE A 419 3.65 -20.67 22.92
CA ILE A 419 4.45 -19.53 22.51
C ILE A 419 3.72 -18.26 22.92
N TYR A 420 4.36 -17.46 23.77
CA TYR A 420 3.91 -16.14 24.15
C TYR A 420 4.72 -15.11 23.38
N THR A 421 4.03 -14.22 22.66
CA THR A 421 4.66 -13.12 21.92
C THR A 421 4.05 -11.80 22.33
N ARG A 422 4.83 -10.73 22.28
CA ARG A 422 4.35 -9.37 22.51
C ARG A 422 4.74 -8.43 21.38
N SER A 423 4.00 -7.34 21.23
CA SER A 423 4.41 -6.25 20.37
C SER A 423 5.71 -5.63 20.91
N ARG A 424 6.57 -5.16 20.01
CA ARG A 424 7.91 -4.65 20.36
C ARG A 424 8.16 -3.23 19.84
N PHE A 425 7.33 -2.77 18.94
CA PHE A 425 7.54 -1.54 18.21
C PHE A 425 7.00 -0.34 19.00
N ARG A 426 7.85 0.64 19.35
CA ARG A 426 7.39 1.90 19.96
C ARG A 426 8.17 3.11 19.47
N THR A 427 7.43 4.01 18.84
CA THR A 427 7.86 5.36 18.46
C THR A 427 6.59 6.21 18.44
N GLU A 428 6.65 7.45 18.94
CA GLU A 428 5.50 8.36 18.90
C GLU A 428 5.01 8.48 17.43
N GLY A 429 3.77 8.06 17.17
CA GLY A 429 3.20 7.97 15.81
C GLY A 429 3.19 6.58 15.15
N GLY A 430 3.80 5.54 15.73
CA GLY A 430 3.27 4.16 15.68
C GLY A 430 3.48 3.24 14.45
N SER A 431 4.11 3.63 13.35
CA SER A 431 4.14 2.80 12.12
C SER A 431 5.35 1.89 11.98
N ALA A 432 5.13 0.59 11.79
CA ALA A 432 6.23 -0.37 11.63
C ALA A 432 7.05 -0.15 10.35
N ILE A 433 6.40 0.29 9.27
CA ILE A 433 7.03 0.67 8.01
C ILE A 433 6.54 2.06 7.60
N LYS A 434 7.47 2.99 7.37
CA LYS A 434 7.20 4.33 6.86
C LYS A 434 7.76 4.53 5.47
N LEU A 435 6.88 4.91 4.56
CA LEU A 435 7.21 5.39 3.23
C LEU A 435 7.27 6.91 3.31
N LEU A 436 8.43 7.50 3.03
CA LEU A 436 8.76 8.90 3.28
C LEU A 436 9.37 9.58 2.05
N ALA A 437 9.13 9.02 0.86
CA ALA A 437 9.63 9.54 -0.40
C ALA A 437 8.60 9.32 -1.52
N PRO A 438 8.61 10.16 -2.56
CA PRO A 438 7.73 9.98 -3.70
C PRO A 438 8.25 8.89 -4.64
N ASP A 439 7.38 8.50 -5.57
CA ASP A 439 7.68 7.61 -6.68
C ASP A 439 8.21 6.24 -6.24
N LEU A 440 7.66 5.64 -5.19
CA LEU A 440 8.15 4.36 -4.65
C LEU A 440 7.50 3.17 -5.35
N ARG A 441 8.23 2.06 -5.48
CA ARG A 441 7.66 0.75 -5.82
C ARG A 441 7.96 -0.26 -4.73
N VAL A 442 6.96 -0.61 -3.95
CA VAL A 442 7.07 -1.51 -2.80
C VAL A 442 6.38 -2.83 -3.13
N VAL A 443 7.12 -3.92 -3.18
CA VAL A 443 6.62 -5.23 -3.59
C VAL A 443 6.84 -6.29 -2.51
N GLY A 444 5.77 -6.99 -2.13
CA GLY A 444 5.86 -8.23 -1.36
C GLY A 444 6.19 -8.05 0.11
N LEU A 445 5.97 -6.87 0.73
CA LEU A 445 6.21 -6.73 2.16
C LEU A 445 5.15 -7.49 2.96
N SER A 446 5.57 -8.37 3.86
CA SER A 446 4.71 -9.13 4.75
C SER A 446 5.06 -8.82 6.19
N ILE A 447 4.14 -8.20 6.93
CA ILE A 447 4.33 -7.79 8.32
C ILE A 447 3.15 -8.18 9.19
N ARG A 448 3.43 -8.64 10.40
CA ARG A 448 2.44 -9.21 11.33
C ARG A 448 2.67 -8.69 12.74
N LYS A 449 1.58 -8.58 13.52
CA LYS A 449 1.60 -8.27 14.97
C LYS A 449 2.22 -6.91 15.29
N THR A 450 1.74 -5.87 14.61
CA THR A 450 2.15 -4.47 14.84
C THR A 450 1.24 -3.73 15.82
N ALA A 451 0.20 -4.39 16.34
CA ALA A 451 -0.75 -3.77 17.25
C ALA A 451 -0.14 -3.29 18.56
N LEU A 452 -0.56 -2.09 18.95
CA LEU A 452 -0.29 -1.47 20.25
C LEU A 452 -1.62 -1.04 20.85
N ALA A 453 -1.82 -1.26 22.14
CA ALA A 453 -2.99 -0.82 22.88
C ALA A 453 -2.53 -0.11 24.14
N ARG A 454 -3.12 1.05 24.44
CA ARG A 454 -2.86 1.77 25.68
C ARG A 454 -3.46 1.03 26.86
N ALA A 455 -2.68 0.93 27.95
CA ALA A 455 -3.14 0.26 29.16
C ALA A 455 -4.38 0.90 29.81
N SER A 456 -4.62 2.20 29.58
CA SER A 456 -5.66 2.97 30.26
C SER A 456 -7.07 2.85 29.68
N ASP A 457 -7.19 2.69 28.36
CA ASP A 457 -8.45 2.85 27.63
C ASP A 457 -8.63 1.86 26.47
N ASN A 458 -7.70 0.93 26.28
CA ASN A 458 -7.63 0.05 25.11
C ASN A 458 -7.62 0.80 23.78
N ASP A 459 -7.36 2.12 23.77
CA ASP A 459 -7.28 2.87 22.53
C ASP A 459 -6.07 2.33 21.75
N PRO A 460 -6.30 1.77 20.56
CA PRO A 460 -5.20 1.42 19.68
C PRO A 460 -4.46 2.71 19.37
N TYR A 461 -3.19 2.73 19.79
CA TYR A 461 -2.28 3.81 19.45
C TYR A 461 -2.31 4.00 17.92
N THR A 462 -1.99 5.20 17.41
CA THR A 462 -2.02 5.54 15.97
C THR A 462 -0.96 4.77 15.16
N SER A 463 -0.97 3.45 15.24
CA SER A 463 0.02 2.54 14.72
C SER A 463 -0.45 1.95 13.41
N TYR A 464 0.46 1.90 12.44
CA TYR A 464 0.23 1.36 11.12
C TYR A 464 1.14 0.15 10.88
N GLY A 465 0.69 -0.81 10.08
CA GLY A 465 1.62 -1.79 9.49
C GLY A 465 2.51 -1.13 8.45
N ILE A 466 1.90 -0.47 7.47
CA ILE A 466 2.56 0.34 6.44
C ILE A 466 1.89 1.71 6.39
N GLN A 467 2.68 2.78 6.52
CA GLN A 467 2.22 4.16 6.43
C GLN A 467 2.95 4.91 5.32
N GLY A 468 2.20 5.56 4.43
CA GLY A 468 2.74 6.70 3.65
C GLY A 468 2.61 7.97 4.48
N GLU A 469 3.73 8.63 4.81
CA GLU A 469 3.74 9.86 5.63
C GLU A 469 4.40 11.01 4.85
N GLN A 470 4.75 12.11 5.51
CA GLN A 470 5.28 13.33 4.90
C GLN A 470 6.33 13.02 3.83
N ASN A 471 6.18 13.66 2.66
CA ASN A 471 6.94 13.44 1.41
C ASN A 471 6.62 12.15 0.62
N PHE A 472 5.79 11.23 1.12
CA PHE A 472 5.27 10.14 0.28
C PHE A 472 4.28 10.68 -0.76
N GLY A 473 4.40 10.22 -2.00
CA GLY A 473 3.57 10.73 -3.09
C GLY A 473 4.15 10.38 -4.45
N GLY A 474 4.04 11.31 -5.40
CA GLY A 474 4.38 11.04 -6.80
C GLY A 474 3.57 9.87 -7.36
N VAL A 475 4.11 9.18 -8.35
CA VAL A 475 3.52 7.96 -8.92
C VAL A 475 4.06 6.76 -8.17
N SER A 476 3.36 6.32 -7.12
CA SER A 476 3.80 5.23 -6.23
C SER A 476 2.96 3.96 -6.39
N LEU A 477 3.61 2.80 -6.24
CA LEU A 477 2.99 1.47 -6.33
C LEU A 477 3.30 0.65 -5.09
N LEU A 478 2.27 0.19 -4.38
CA LEU A 478 2.35 -0.86 -3.37
C LEU A 478 1.72 -2.13 -3.95
N LYS A 479 2.47 -3.23 -4.00
CA LYS A 479 2.02 -4.47 -4.66
C LYS A 479 2.28 -5.73 -3.85
N ASN A 480 1.30 -6.64 -3.80
CA ASN A 480 1.41 -7.95 -3.16
C ASN A 480 1.86 -7.89 -1.69
N CYS A 481 1.54 -6.83 -0.97
CA CYS A 481 1.87 -6.71 0.45
C CYS A 481 0.83 -7.43 1.32
N TYR A 482 1.25 -7.98 2.45
CA TYR A 482 0.40 -8.61 3.46
C TYR A 482 0.62 -7.96 4.82
N VAL A 483 -0.46 -7.51 5.46
CA VAL A 483 -0.41 -6.92 6.81
C VAL A 483 -1.46 -7.56 7.70
N ASP A 484 -1.09 -8.09 8.86
CA ASP A 484 -2.08 -8.56 9.83
C ASP A 484 -1.72 -8.25 11.30
N TYR A 485 -2.72 -8.38 12.18
CA TYR A 485 -2.61 -8.05 13.61
C TYR A 485 -2.09 -6.63 13.84
N ALA A 486 -2.65 -5.65 13.11
CA ALA A 486 -2.26 -4.26 13.23
C ALA A 486 -3.00 -3.56 14.38
N GLY A 487 -2.48 -2.42 14.84
CA GLY A 487 -3.23 -1.51 15.71
C GLY A 487 -4.20 -0.71 14.86
N LYS A 488 -4.21 0.62 14.97
CA LYS A 488 -5.24 1.50 14.35
C LYS A 488 -5.54 1.22 12.87
N HIS A 489 -4.49 1.04 12.06
CA HIS A 489 -4.61 0.83 10.62
C HIS A 489 -3.61 -0.23 10.16
N CYS A 490 -3.95 -1.02 9.14
CA CYS A 490 -3.00 -1.94 8.52
C CYS A 490 -2.14 -1.21 7.50
N ILE A 491 -2.79 -0.62 6.49
CA ILE A 491 -2.15 0.20 5.47
C ILE A 491 -2.86 1.56 5.45
N GLY A 492 -2.10 2.64 5.58
CA GLY A 492 -2.66 3.99 5.58
C GLY A 492 -1.78 5.02 4.89
N PHE A 493 -2.40 6.03 4.30
CA PHE A 493 -1.70 7.16 3.68
C PHE A 493 -2.09 8.45 4.40
N THR A 494 -1.14 9.10 5.06
CA THR A 494 -1.30 10.30 5.89
C THR A 494 -0.34 11.42 5.47
N ASP A 495 0.17 11.34 4.24
CA ASP A 495 1.31 12.07 3.69
C ASP A 495 1.14 13.58 3.57
N SER A 496 -0.09 14.09 3.71
CA SER A 496 -0.40 15.52 3.74
C SER A 496 0.20 16.30 2.56
N ASN A 497 0.11 15.73 1.35
CA ASN A 497 0.66 16.28 0.11
C ASN A 497 -0.43 16.58 -0.94
N SER A 498 -0.04 17.24 -2.03
CA SER A 498 -0.84 17.41 -3.26
C SER A 498 -0.30 16.54 -4.38
N HIS A 499 -1.14 16.28 -5.39
CA HIS A 499 -0.78 15.61 -6.64
C HIS A 499 -0.13 14.22 -6.47
N ARG A 500 -0.50 13.48 -5.41
CA ARG A 500 -0.09 12.08 -5.28
C ARG A 500 -0.90 11.20 -6.22
N ASP A 501 -0.28 10.18 -6.77
CA ASP A 501 -0.93 9.11 -7.54
C ASP A 501 -0.45 7.76 -7.01
N VAL A 502 -1.24 7.17 -6.11
CA VAL A 502 -0.89 5.94 -5.41
C VAL A 502 -1.75 4.79 -5.92
N THR A 503 -1.09 3.74 -6.42
CA THR A 503 -1.74 2.46 -6.72
C THR A 503 -1.39 1.43 -5.66
N VAL A 504 -2.42 0.81 -5.08
CA VAL A 504 -2.31 -0.37 -4.21
C VAL A 504 -2.88 -1.55 -4.99
N ASP A 505 -2.04 -2.52 -5.32
CA ASP A 505 -2.38 -3.65 -6.20
C ASP A 505 -2.17 -4.99 -5.50
N SER A 506 -3.25 -5.77 -5.42
CA SER A 506 -3.22 -7.16 -4.93
C SER A 506 -2.62 -7.28 -3.52
N CYS A 507 -2.81 -6.24 -2.69
CA CYS A 507 -2.40 -6.23 -1.29
C CYS A 507 -3.53 -6.78 -0.40
N GLN A 508 -3.15 -7.48 0.66
CA GLN A 508 -4.08 -8.07 1.61
C GLN A 508 -3.81 -7.53 3.02
N VAL A 509 -4.87 -7.16 3.71
CA VAL A 509 -4.80 -6.79 5.13
C VAL A 509 -5.82 -7.59 5.92
N GLU A 510 -5.47 -8.03 7.12
CA GLU A 510 -6.35 -8.84 7.96
C GLU A 510 -6.24 -8.49 9.43
N GLN A 511 -7.35 -8.57 10.15
CA GLN A 511 -7.37 -8.51 11.62
C GLN A 511 -6.68 -7.26 12.20
N GLY A 512 -7.37 -6.11 12.14
CA GLY A 512 -7.01 -5.01 13.05
C GLY A 512 -7.16 -5.44 14.51
N THR A 513 -6.79 -4.59 15.47
CA THR A 513 -6.92 -4.94 16.88
C THR A 513 -8.38 -5.29 17.25
N PRO A 514 -8.63 -6.22 18.19
CA PRO A 514 -9.97 -6.50 18.73
C PRO A 514 -10.57 -5.31 19.52
N TYR A 515 -9.78 -4.28 19.81
CA TYR A 515 -10.22 -3.07 20.50
C TYR A 515 -10.87 -2.05 19.54
N SER A 516 -11.63 -1.09 20.06
CA SER A 516 -12.54 -0.25 19.24
C SER A 516 -11.86 0.64 18.18
N ASN A 517 -12.66 1.13 17.22
CA ASN A 517 -12.33 2.18 16.23
C ASN A 517 -11.23 1.86 15.20
N GLN A 518 -11.35 0.71 14.53
CA GLN A 518 -10.39 0.25 13.52
C GLN A 518 -10.85 0.46 12.08
N THR A 519 -9.92 0.90 11.23
CA THR A 519 -10.09 0.87 9.77
C THR A 519 -8.82 0.31 9.14
N PRO A 520 -8.79 -0.97 8.72
CA PRO A 520 -7.59 -1.59 8.15
C PRO A 520 -6.97 -0.79 7.01
N TRP A 521 -7.80 -0.16 6.18
CA TRP A 521 -7.38 0.77 5.15
C TRP A 521 -7.78 2.19 5.53
N VAL A 522 -6.87 3.16 5.35
CA VAL A 522 -7.19 4.57 5.52
C VAL A 522 -6.50 5.47 4.50
N ASP A 523 -7.25 6.43 3.95
CA ASP A 523 -6.71 7.57 3.24
C ASP A 523 -6.99 8.85 4.03
N TYR A 524 -5.94 9.53 4.44
CA TYR A 524 -6.03 10.77 5.18
C TYR A 524 -5.15 11.85 4.57
N ASN A 525 -5.68 13.06 4.45
CA ASN A 525 -4.90 14.22 4.08
C ASN A 525 -5.07 15.35 5.12
N GLY A 526 -3.96 15.70 5.76
CA GLY A 526 -3.93 16.72 6.79
C GLY A 526 -3.65 18.14 6.28
N LEU A 527 -3.22 18.30 5.02
CA LEU A 527 -2.84 19.60 4.46
C LEU A 527 -4.10 20.30 3.92
N PRO A 528 -4.57 21.42 4.48
CA PRO A 528 -5.84 22.04 4.08
C PRO A 528 -5.94 22.43 2.61
N GLU A 529 -4.81 22.85 2.03
CA GLU A 529 -4.69 23.31 0.64
C GLU A 529 -4.40 22.18 -0.36
N ALA A 530 -4.38 20.93 0.10
CA ALA A 530 -4.05 19.79 -0.75
C ALA A 530 -5.05 19.65 -1.91
N SER A 531 -4.57 19.26 -3.08
CA SER A 531 -5.41 19.00 -4.26
C SER A 531 -4.80 17.96 -5.20
N GLY A 532 -5.63 17.40 -6.08
CA GLY A 532 -5.18 16.51 -7.15
C GLY A 532 -4.70 15.14 -6.68
N ASN A 533 -5.06 14.69 -5.46
CA ASN A 533 -4.64 13.39 -4.95
C ASN A 533 -5.49 12.25 -5.52
N CYS A 534 -4.83 11.20 -5.99
CA CYS A 534 -5.43 10.01 -6.58
C CYS A 534 -4.98 8.76 -5.82
N THR A 535 -5.93 7.88 -5.49
CA THR A 535 -5.62 6.56 -4.92
C THR A 535 -6.44 5.47 -5.61
N THR A 536 -5.77 4.42 -6.09
CA THR A 536 -6.40 3.28 -6.75
C THR A 536 -6.11 1.98 -6.01
N TYR A 537 -7.14 1.32 -5.50
CA TYR A 537 -7.11 -0.01 -4.91
C TYR A 537 -7.54 -1.05 -5.95
N ARG A 538 -6.60 -1.84 -6.45
CA ARG A 538 -6.85 -2.90 -7.44
C ARG A 538 -6.68 -4.26 -6.80
N ASN A 539 -7.71 -5.11 -6.88
CA ASN A 539 -7.68 -6.49 -6.35
C ASN A 539 -7.22 -6.63 -4.88
N CYS A 540 -7.38 -5.60 -4.05
CA CYS A 540 -7.01 -5.66 -2.64
C CYS A 540 -7.99 -6.49 -1.82
N LEU A 541 -7.51 -7.13 -0.76
CA LEU A 541 -8.29 -8.05 0.06
C LEU A 541 -8.28 -7.63 1.53
N ASN A 542 -9.46 -7.66 2.14
CA ASN A 542 -9.68 -7.53 3.57
C ASN A 542 -10.87 -8.40 3.97
N TYR A 543 -10.59 -9.66 4.27
CA TYR A 543 -11.60 -10.63 4.68
C TYR A 543 -12.09 -10.42 6.12
N ARG A 544 -11.25 -9.85 6.98
CA ARG A 544 -11.49 -9.65 8.41
C ARG A 544 -11.04 -8.26 8.81
N THR A 545 -11.96 -7.44 9.31
CA THR A 545 -11.67 -6.08 9.76
C THR A 545 -11.01 -6.05 11.13
N THR A 546 -11.37 -6.99 11.99
CA THR A 546 -11.11 -6.91 13.43
C THR A 546 -10.64 -8.27 13.96
N GLY A 547 -9.69 -8.27 14.89
CA GLY A 547 -9.27 -9.45 15.63
C GLY A 547 -10.37 -9.98 16.55
N VAL A 548 -10.24 -11.21 17.02
CA VAL A 548 -11.16 -11.83 17.99
C VAL A 548 -10.34 -12.43 19.12
N ILE A 549 -10.69 -12.07 20.36
CA ILE A 549 -10.07 -12.63 21.56
C ILE A 549 -10.18 -14.16 21.56
N GLY A 550 -9.08 -14.86 21.86
CA GLY A 550 -9.02 -16.32 21.87
C GLY A 550 -8.96 -16.98 20.50
N SER A 551 -8.86 -16.21 19.42
CA SER A 551 -8.87 -16.71 18.06
C SER A 551 -7.62 -16.26 17.28
N THR A 552 -7.14 -17.13 16.39
CA THR A 552 -6.16 -16.79 15.35
C THR A 552 -6.82 -16.22 14.09
N LYS A 553 -8.16 -16.23 14.05
CA LYS A 553 -8.99 -15.67 12.99
C LYS A 553 -9.64 -14.39 13.48
N GLY A 554 -9.77 -13.40 12.59
CA GLY A 554 -10.58 -12.21 12.84
C GLY A 554 -12.06 -12.42 12.51
N THR A 555 -12.83 -11.33 12.63
CA THR A 555 -14.22 -11.19 12.18
C THR A 555 -14.36 -10.00 11.22
N SER A 556 -15.42 -10.00 10.43
CA SER A 556 -15.83 -8.90 9.54
C SER A 556 -17.12 -8.21 10.00
N ASN A 557 -17.68 -8.63 11.14
CA ASN A 557 -18.97 -8.16 11.59
C ASN A 557 -18.89 -6.67 11.96
N PHE A 558 -19.55 -5.85 11.14
CA PHE A 558 -19.89 -4.44 11.40
C PHE A 558 -18.71 -3.46 11.57
N GLY A 559 -17.50 -3.86 11.16
CA GLY A 559 -16.35 -2.98 11.11
C GLY A 559 -16.31 -2.16 9.81
N THR A 560 -15.68 -0.99 9.86
CA THR A 560 -15.32 -0.23 8.66
C THR A 560 -14.01 -0.81 8.10
N SER A 561 -14.04 -1.35 6.88
CA SER A 561 -12.83 -1.85 6.20
C SER A 561 -11.95 -0.72 5.67
N TYR A 562 -12.59 0.35 5.18
CA TYR A 562 -11.91 1.47 4.55
C TYR A 562 -12.53 2.79 5.01
N TYR A 563 -11.68 3.77 5.28
CA TYR A 563 -12.13 5.12 5.57
C TYR A 563 -11.26 6.18 4.88
N ALA A 564 -11.90 7.16 4.23
CA ALA A 564 -11.24 8.34 3.70
C ALA A 564 -11.69 9.60 4.44
N HIS A 565 -10.75 10.47 4.82
CA HIS A 565 -11.09 11.77 5.41
C HIS A 565 -9.97 12.80 5.26
N ASN A 566 -10.27 14.05 5.58
CA ASN A 566 -9.29 15.13 5.59
C ASN A 566 -9.58 16.15 6.70
N ASN A 567 -8.60 17.03 6.95
CA ASN A 567 -8.72 18.18 7.84
C ASN A 567 -8.94 19.51 7.10
N GLY A 568 -9.02 19.49 5.77
CA GLY A 568 -9.04 20.69 4.96
C GLY A 568 -10.44 21.18 4.57
N ILE A 569 -10.44 22.20 3.71
CA ILE A 569 -11.63 22.75 3.10
C ILE A 569 -11.55 22.46 1.60
N GLY A 570 -12.67 22.09 0.99
CA GLY A 570 -12.74 21.82 -0.44
C GLY A 570 -12.22 20.43 -0.81
N THR A 571 -11.92 20.26 -2.09
CA THR A 571 -11.67 18.96 -2.72
C THR A 571 -10.18 18.64 -2.74
N GLN A 572 -9.79 17.66 -1.93
CA GLN A 572 -8.40 17.26 -1.76
C GLN A 572 -8.04 15.97 -2.50
N PHE A 573 -9.05 15.12 -2.68
CA PHE A 573 -8.96 13.89 -3.44
C PHE A 573 -9.68 14.09 -4.76
N GLU A 574 -8.93 14.00 -5.85
CA GLU A 574 -9.49 14.00 -7.19
C GLU A 574 -10.20 12.67 -7.46
N HIS A 575 -9.54 11.55 -7.13
CA HIS A 575 -10.09 10.23 -7.34
C HIS A 575 -9.72 9.24 -6.23
N ILE A 576 -10.71 8.49 -5.76
CA ILE A 576 -10.51 7.24 -5.01
C ILE A 576 -11.22 6.12 -5.77
N ARG A 577 -10.47 5.10 -6.20
CA ARG A 577 -10.98 4.03 -7.07
C ARG A 577 -10.77 2.65 -6.46
N PHE A 578 -11.81 1.83 -6.47
CA PHE A 578 -11.76 0.42 -6.14
C PHE A 578 -12.05 -0.38 -7.40
N ILE A 579 -11.05 -1.09 -7.92
CA ILE A 579 -11.13 -1.89 -9.14
C ILE A 579 -10.83 -3.33 -8.76
N GLY A 580 -11.69 -3.96 -7.98
CA GLY A 580 -11.08 -4.99 -7.17
C GLY A 580 -11.82 -5.57 -6.01
N GLY A 581 -11.49 -6.83 -5.76
CA GLY A 581 -11.14 -7.21 -4.40
C GLY A 581 -12.30 -7.47 -3.46
N VAL A 582 -11.97 -7.52 -2.18
CA VAL A 582 -12.89 -7.84 -1.09
C VAL A 582 -12.61 -6.89 0.06
N PHE A 583 -13.61 -6.13 0.47
CA PHE A 583 -13.62 -5.27 1.65
C PHE A 583 -14.81 -5.70 2.49
N SER A 584 -14.59 -6.68 3.37
CA SER A 584 -15.67 -7.37 4.10
C SER A 584 -16.50 -6.48 5.02
N GLY A 585 -15.96 -5.32 5.41
CA GLY A 585 -16.62 -4.29 6.19
C GLY A 585 -17.09 -3.10 5.35
N GLN A 586 -17.60 -2.08 6.04
CA GLN A 586 -18.12 -0.88 5.39
C GLN A 586 -17.00 -0.02 4.79
N VAL A 587 -17.33 0.72 3.74
CA VAL A 587 -16.51 1.77 3.14
C VAL A 587 -17.14 3.11 3.49
N GLY A 588 -16.38 3.96 4.19
CA GLY A 588 -16.83 5.28 4.61
C GLY A 588 -15.94 6.39 4.06
N ALA A 589 -16.52 7.57 3.84
CA ALA A 589 -15.74 8.75 3.52
C ALA A 589 -16.36 10.06 4.03
N ALA A 590 -15.53 10.94 4.57
CA ALA A 590 -15.86 12.34 4.83
C ALA A 590 -15.85 13.17 3.53
N ALA A 591 -16.25 14.45 3.62
CA ALA A 591 -16.29 15.37 2.48
C ALA A 591 -14.89 15.65 1.89
N GLY A 592 -14.82 16.38 0.78
CA GLY A 592 -13.56 16.80 0.14
C GLY A 592 -12.99 15.82 -0.88
N ILE A 593 -13.87 15.05 -1.52
CA ILE A 593 -13.56 14.09 -2.57
C ILE A 593 -14.37 14.45 -3.83
N HIS A 594 -13.71 14.59 -4.97
CA HIS A 594 -14.37 14.82 -6.25
C HIS A 594 -15.06 13.54 -6.73
N GLU A 595 -14.29 12.48 -6.99
CA GLU A 595 -14.83 11.23 -7.50
C GLU A 595 -14.46 10.01 -6.65
N PHE A 596 -15.48 9.21 -6.34
CA PHE A 596 -15.37 7.92 -5.67
C PHE A 596 -15.92 6.82 -6.59
N THR A 597 -15.07 5.88 -7.02
CA THR A 597 -15.46 4.83 -7.98
C THR A 597 -15.30 3.46 -7.38
N PHE A 598 -16.34 2.64 -7.50
CA PHE A 598 -16.32 1.20 -7.23
C PHE A 598 -16.66 0.49 -8.53
N ASP A 599 -15.74 -0.34 -9.03
CA ASP A 599 -15.94 -1.14 -10.23
C ASP A 599 -15.55 -2.60 -9.99
N GLY A 600 -16.57 -3.44 -9.94
CA GLY A 600 -16.48 -4.81 -9.47
C GLY A 600 -16.20 -4.88 -7.96
N GLY A 601 -16.28 -6.08 -7.39
CA GLY A 601 -15.70 -6.37 -6.05
C GLY A 601 -16.74 -6.79 -5.05
N THR A 602 -16.31 -7.12 -3.84
CA THR A 602 -17.22 -7.40 -2.72
C THR A 602 -16.99 -6.39 -1.63
N PHE A 603 -18.04 -5.69 -1.19
CA PHE A 603 -17.97 -4.68 -0.16
C PHE A 603 -19.03 -4.92 0.91
N GLY A 604 -18.80 -4.44 2.13
CA GLY A 604 -19.85 -4.34 3.14
C GLY A 604 -20.96 -3.35 2.73
N GLY A 605 -20.66 -2.35 1.90
CA GLY A 605 -21.53 -1.19 1.68
C GLY A 605 -21.05 0.02 2.46
N GLY A 606 -21.91 1.03 2.69
CA GLY A 606 -21.57 2.17 3.55
C GLY A 606 -22.02 3.51 3.00
N ASN A 607 -21.55 4.59 3.63
CA ASN A 607 -21.90 5.97 3.26
C ASN A 607 -20.63 6.74 2.94
N VAL A 608 -20.60 7.37 1.77
CA VAL A 608 -19.50 8.25 1.34
C VAL A 608 -20.01 9.68 1.16
N THR A 609 -19.10 10.63 1.13
CA THR A 609 -19.42 12.05 0.87
C THR A 609 -18.51 12.55 -0.26
N ALA A 610 -18.98 12.49 -1.50
CA ALA A 610 -18.21 12.92 -2.68
C ALA A 610 -19.10 13.64 -3.71
N GLU A 611 -18.49 14.51 -4.52
CA GLU A 611 -19.22 15.21 -5.60
C GLU A 611 -19.79 14.22 -6.62
N LYS A 612 -19.05 13.16 -6.93
CA LYS A 612 -19.45 12.07 -7.81
C LYS A 612 -19.13 10.71 -7.19
N VAL A 613 -20.12 9.83 -7.16
CA VAL A 613 -19.98 8.44 -6.72
C VAL A 613 -20.48 7.53 -7.84
N THR A 614 -19.66 6.55 -8.23
CA THR A 614 -20.03 5.53 -9.22
C THR A 614 -19.84 4.15 -8.63
N VAL A 615 -20.87 3.30 -8.69
CA VAL A 615 -20.85 1.94 -8.16
C VAL A 615 -21.33 0.98 -9.25
N THR A 616 -20.44 0.18 -9.79
CA THR A 616 -20.75 -0.71 -10.91
C THR A 616 -20.28 -2.12 -10.66
N ARG A 617 -21.14 -3.12 -10.92
CA ARG A 617 -20.76 -4.54 -10.86
C ARG A 617 -20.28 -5.01 -9.48
N CYS A 618 -20.67 -4.32 -8.42
CA CYS A 618 -20.26 -4.63 -7.05
C CYS A 618 -21.23 -5.62 -6.37
N SER A 619 -20.68 -6.54 -5.59
CA SER A 619 -21.41 -7.35 -4.63
C SER A 619 -21.39 -6.64 -3.28
N LEU A 620 -22.56 -6.25 -2.78
CA LEU A 620 -22.72 -5.50 -1.52
C LEU A 620 -23.40 -6.39 -0.47
N THR A 621 -22.76 -6.56 0.68
CA THR A 621 -23.10 -7.64 1.63
C THR A 621 -23.80 -7.20 2.92
N GLN A 622 -23.84 -5.90 3.22
CA GLN A 622 -24.52 -5.36 4.39
C GLN A 622 -25.44 -4.18 4.06
N LEU A 623 -25.00 -3.26 3.19
CA LEU A 623 -25.78 -2.10 2.75
C LEU A 623 -25.49 -1.72 1.30
N PRO A 624 -26.41 -1.02 0.63
CA PRO A 624 -26.06 -0.21 -0.54
C PRO A 624 -25.02 0.86 -0.18
N ILE A 625 -24.35 1.42 -1.19
CA ILE A 625 -23.48 2.59 -1.03
C ILE A 625 -24.32 3.87 -1.12
N GLY A 626 -24.35 4.68 -0.07
CA GLY A 626 -25.00 6.00 -0.04
C GLY A 626 -24.05 7.15 -0.39
N ASN A 627 -24.59 8.29 -0.84
CA ASN A 627 -23.85 9.56 -0.98
C ASN A 627 -24.52 10.65 -0.16
N ALA A 628 -23.80 11.19 0.82
CA ALA A 628 -24.28 12.23 1.73
C ALA A 628 -23.86 13.65 1.33
N ALA A 629 -23.23 13.84 0.16
CA ALA A 629 -22.77 15.15 -0.29
C ALA A 629 -23.92 16.00 -0.86
N PRO A 630 -24.24 17.18 -0.28
CA PRO A 630 -25.25 18.08 -0.84
C PRO A 630 -24.91 18.48 -2.29
N GLY A 631 -25.85 18.27 -3.21
CA GLY A 631 -25.64 18.51 -4.65
C GLY A 631 -24.74 17.47 -5.34
N GLY A 632 -24.27 16.45 -4.62
CA GLY A 632 -23.49 15.35 -5.18
C GLY A 632 -24.33 14.44 -6.08
N ARG A 633 -23.64 13.66 -6.90
CA ARG A 633 -24.21 12.70 -7.83
C ARG A 633 -23.80 11.28 -7.48
N LEU A 634 -24.75 10.35 -7.35
CA LEU A 634 -24.49 8.93 -7.20
C LEU A 634 -25.12 8.15 -8.37
N ILE A 635 -24.32 7.31 -9.03
CA ILE A 635 -24.78 6.39 -10.07
C ILE A 635 -24.38 4.97 -9.67
N ALA A 636 -25.37 4.12 -9.46
CA ALA A 636 -25.19 2.72 -9.13
C ALA A 636 -25.87 1.83 -10.16
N ARG A 637 -25.08 1.01 -10.87
CA ARG A 637 -25.57 0.11 -11.92
C ARG A 637 -25.09 -1.31 -11.79
N ASN A 638 -25.97 -2.26 -12.11
CA ASN A 638 -25.59 -3.66 -12.28
C ASN A 638 -24.94 -4.25 -11.04
N ASN A 639 -25.40 -3.84 -9.84
CA ASN A 639 -24.88 -4.31 -8.57
C ASN A 639 -25.78 -5.40 -7.96
N LEU A 640 -25.15 -6.31 -7.22
CA LEU A 640 -25.83 -7.36 -6.48
C LEU A 640 -25.72 -7.06 -4.98
N CYS A 641 -26.82 -6.70 -4.34
CA CYS A 641 -26.89 -6.36 -2.92
C CYS A 641 -27.55 -7.50 -2.15
N VAL A 642 -26.75 -8.48 -1.70
CA VAL A 642 -27.25 -9.67 -0.98
C VAL A 642 -26.81 -9.58 0.47
N PHE A 643 -27.78 -9.37 1.36
CA PHE A 643 -27.49 -9.15 2.77
C PHE A 643 -27.01 -10.45 3.42
N THR A 644 -25.99 -10.36 4.26
CA THR A 644 -25.50 -11.48 5.06
C THR A 644 -26.31 -11.65 6.34
N GLU A 645 -26.41 -12.89 6.83
CA GLU A 645 -27.13 -13.21 8.06
C GLU A 645 -26.44 -12.55 9.27
N GLY A 646 -27.16 -11.68 9.99
CA GLY A 646 -26.65 -10.98 11.17
C GLY A 646 -27.59 -9.89 11.67
N VAL A 647 -27.42 -9.50 12.93
CA VAL A 647 -28.15 -8.38 13.56
C VAL A 647 -27.45 -7.07 13.20
N LEU A 648 -27.95 -6.33 12.20
CA LEU A 648 -27.56 -4.92 12.06
C LEU A 648 -28.28 -4.11 13.14
N ASN A 649 -27.53 -3.30 13.88
CA ASN A 649 -28.12 -2.27 14.73
C ASN A 649 -29.02 -1.37 13.88
N GLY A 650 -30.22 -1.08 14.41
CA GLY A 650 -31.33 -0.48 13.68
C GLY A 650 -31.14 0.91 13.06
N ALA A 651 -29.95 1.51 13.07
CA ALA A 651 -29.72 2.87 12.56
C ALA A 651 -29.13 2.94 11.13
N ASN A 652 -28.86 1.80 10.50
CA ASN A 652 -28.03 1.74 9.30
C ASN A 652 -28.87 1.69 8.02
N ASN A 653 -29.07 2.83 7.36
CA ASN A 653 -29.58 2.94 5.98
C ASN A 653 -28.50 3.57 5.08
N ALA A 654 -28.54 3.33 3.78
CA ALA A 654 -27.74 4.12 2.84
C ALA A 654 -28.31 5.54 2.79
N VAL A 655 -27.51 6.52 3.18
CA VAL A 655 -27.87 7.92 3.26
C VAL A 655 -27.74 8.55 1.88
N ILE A 656 -28.78 9.26 1.43
CA ILE A 656 -28.82 9.86 0.10
C ILE A 656 -29.37 11.30 0.09
N ILE A 657 -28.78 12.12 -0.78
CA ILE A 657 -29.11 13.51 -1.10
C ILE A 657 -28.58 13.83 -2.51
N GLY A 658 -29.10 14.85 -3.18
CA GLY A 658 -28.64 15.27 -4.51
C GLY A 658 -29.22 14.42 -5.65
N GLU A 659 -28.44 14.17 -6.70
CA GLU A 659 -28.84 13.32 -7.84
C GLU A 659 -28.41 11.87 -7.58
N VAL A 660 -29.36 10.94 -7.54
CA VAL A 660 -29.10 9.55 -7.16
C VAL A 660 -29.81 8.63 -8.13
N ILE A 661 -29.04 7.76 -8.78
CA ILE A 661 -29.51 6.86 -9.83
C ILE A 661 -29.14 5.42 -9.46
N TRP A 662 -30.14 4.56 -9.32
CA TRP A 662 -30.00 3.12 -9.14
C TRP A 662 -30.70 2.40 -10.29
N GLU A 663 -29.93 1.77 -11.18
CA GLU A 663 -30.44 1.12 -12.39
C GLU A 663 -29.90 -0.29 -12.58
N GLY A 664 -30.78 -1.25 -12.88
CA GLY A 664 -30.31 -2.62 -13.16
C GLY A 664 -29.66 -3.28 -11.94
N ASN A 665 -30.16 -3.10 -10.72
CA ASN A 665 -29.57 -3.71 -9.52
C ASN A 665 -30.50 -4.79 -8.94
N THR A 666 -29.93 -5.78 -8.25
CA THR A 666 -30.69 -6.80 -7.52
C THR A 666 -30.43 -6.65 -6.03
N PHE A 667 -31.49 -6.50 -5.23
CA PHE A 667 -31.44 -6.43 -3.78
C PHE A 667 -32.12 -7.65 -3.17
N ASP A 668 -31.41 -8.41 -2.34
CA ASP A 668 -31.97 -9.54 -1.60
C ASP A 668 -31.72 -9.40 -0.10
N LEU A 669 -32.81 -9.17 0.62
CA LEU A 669 -32.83 -9.01 2.06
C LEU A 669 -33.32 -10.28 2.77
N ARG A 670 -33.62 -11.37 2.05
CA ARG A 670 -34.11 -12.62 2.67
C ARG A 670 -33.19 -13.17 3.78
N PRO A 671 -31.85 -13.14 3.65
CA PRO A 671 -30.98 -13.64 4.72
C PRO A 671 -30.91 -12.70 5.94
N PHE A 672 -31.37 -11.47 5.81
CA PHE A 672 -31.26 -10.46 6.85
C PHE A 672 -32.28 -10.70 7.97
N ARG A 673 -31.79 -10.86 9.21
CA ARG A 673 -32.63 -11.04 10.39
C ARG A 673 -32.67 -9.77 11.23
N ILE A 674 -33.79 -9.06 11.18
CA ILE A 674 -34.09 -7.96 12.12
C ILE A 674 -34.18 -8.55 13.53
N SER A 675 -33.42 -8.00 14.50
CA SER A 675 -33.82 -8.10 15.91
C SER A 675 -34.64 -6.89 16.37
N ASP A 676 -34.41 -5.66 15.88
CA ASP A 676 -34.99 -4.46 16.56
C ASP A 676 -35.43 -3.23 15.69
N ASN A 677 -35.38 -3.24 14.35
CA ASN A 677 -35.86 -2.09 13.54
C ASN A 677 -36.98 -2.46 12.54
N PRO A 678 -38.27 -2.24 12.89
CA PRO A 678 -39.40 -2.45 11.97
C PRO A 678 -39.48 -1.43 10.82
N TYR A 679 -38.58 -0.45 10.77
CA TYR A 679 -38.57 0.66 9.82
C TYR A 679 -37.34 0.68 8.91
N PHE A 680 -36.67 -0.45 8.71
CA PHE A 680 -35.52 -0.51 7.82
C PHE A 680 -35.95 -0.16 6.37
N SER A 681 -35.17 0.74 5.76
CA SER A 681 -35.23 1.07 4.34
C SER A 681 -33.85 0.86 3.71
N LEU A 682 -33.77 0.51 2.44
CA LEU A 682 -32.48 0.52 1.73
C LEU A 682 -31.85 1.91 1.78
N PHE A 683 -32.67 2.92 1.47
CA PHE A 683 -32.23 4.32 1.38
C PHE A 683 -32.98 5.22 2.35
N ARG A 684 -32.25 6.17 2.95
CA ARG A 684 -32.81 7.23 3.79
C ARG A 684 -32.45 8.59 3.22
N ARG A 685 -33.48 9.39 2.92
CA ARG A 685 -33.33 10.78 2.51
C ARG A 685 -32.89 11.65 3.67
N ILE A 686 -31.90 12.52 3.46
CA ILE A 686 -31.47 13.53 4.46
C ILE A 686 -31.54 14.98 3.97
N GLY A 687 -31.92 15.22 2.72
CA GLY A 687 -32.09 16.55 2.13
C GLY A 687 -32.69 16.47 0.74
N ASP A 688 -32.61 17.56 -0.03
CA ASP A 688 -33.19 17.66 -1.38
C ASP A 688 -32.68 16.56 -2.31
N LEU A 689 -33.61 15.94 -3.04
CA LEU A 689 -33.34 14.69 -3.72
C LEU A 689 -33.97 14.65 -5.12
N ASN A 690 -33.15 14.24 -6.09
CA ASN A 690 -33.55 13.75 -7.39
C ASN A 690 -33.17 12.26 -7.47
N PHE A 691 -34.14 11.37 -7.38
CA PHE A 691 -33.92 9.93 -7.24
C PHE A 691 -34.54 9.15 -8.40
N THR A 692 -33.70 8.36 -9.07
CA THR A 692 -34.13 7.40 -10.10
C THR A 692 -33.87 5.98 -9.60
N PHE A 693 -34.93 5.16 -9.59
CA PHE A 693 -34.89 3.73 -9.25
C PHE A 693 -35.64 2.96 -10.32
N ARG A 694 -34.92 2.38 -11.28
CA ARG A 694 -35.52 1.65 -12.40
C ARG A 694 -34.78 0.39 -12.80
N ASN A 695 -35.48 -0.56 -13.43
CA ASN A 695 -34.92 -1.87 -13.77
C ASN A 695 -34.28 -2.59 -12.56
N ASN A 696 -34.77 -2.37 -11.33
CA ASN A 696 -34.22 -3.06 -10.15
C ASN A 696 -35.12 -4.22 -9.70
N ILE A 697 -34.51 -5.24 -9.12
CA ILE A 697 -35.20 -6.33 -8.40
C ILE A 697 -35.06 -6.07 -6.90
N PHE A 698 -36.16 -6.11 -6.16
CA PHE A 698 -36.17 -6.00 -4.70
C PHE A 698 -36.87 -7.20 -4.07
N ILE A 699 -36.11 -7.99 -3.31
CA ILE A 699 -36.55 -9.22 -2.64
C ILE A 699 -36.46 -9.02 -1.14
N SER A 700 -37.57 -9.25 -0.43
CA SER A 700 -37.60 -9.21 1.03
C SER A 700 -38.34 -10.42 1.62
N PRO A 701 -38.05 -10.79 2.89
CA PRO A 701 -38.81 -11.82 3.58
C PRO A 701 -40.31 -11.52 3.58
N THR A 702 -41.13 -12.55 3.35
CA THR A 702 -42.59 -12.41 3.29
C THR A 702 -43.23 -12.18 4.66
N ASP A 703 -42.50 -12.50 5.74
CA ASP A 703 -42.93 -12.41 7.14
C ASP A 703 -42.57 -11.08 7.80
N ARG A 704 -41.90 -10.15 7.09
CA ARG A 704 -41.32 -8.92 7.67
C ARG A 704 -41.47 -7.71 6.75
N PHE A 705 -41.30 -6.52 7.33
CA PHE A 705 -41.41 -5.24 6.64
C PHE A 705 -40.04 -4.68 6.27
N PHE A 706 -39.83 -4.51 4.97
CA PHE A 706 -38.67 -3.85 4.38
C PHE A 706 -39.15 -2.90 3.29
N ASN A 707 -38.54 -1.73 3.24
CA ASN A 707 -38.92 -0.69 2.30
C ASN A 707 -37.73 -0.32 1.41
N VAL A 708 -38.00 0.20 0.22
CA VAL A 708 -36.94 0.74 -0.63
C VAL A 708 -36.41 2.04 -0.03
N MET A 709 -37.31 2.92 0.42
CA MET A 709 -36.92 4.28 0.81
C MET A 709 -37.67 4.81 2.03
N SER A 710 -37.03 5.70 2.80
CA SER A 710 -37.69 6.47 3.86
C SER A 710 -37.51 7.99 3.75
N ASP A 711 -38.45 8.70 4.40
CA ASP A 711 -38.44 10.15 4.65
C ASP A 711 -38.47 11.02 3.38
N THR A 712 -39.03 10.51 2.29
CA THR A 712 -39.28 11.24 1.03
C THR A 712 -40.44 12.22 1.15
N SER A 713 -40.53 13.16 0.21
CA SER A 713 -41.55 14.21 0.16
C SER A 713 -42.04 14.49 -1.25
N PHE A 714 -43.21 15.13 -1.39
CA PHE A 714 -43.71 15.62 -2.69
C PHE A 714 -42.80 16.64 -3.38
N ALA A 715 -41.89 17.29 -2.64
CA ALA A 715 -40.95 18.23 -3.21
C ALA A 715 -39.78 17.55 -3.95
N ASP A 716 -39.59 16.24 -3.74
CA ASP A 716 -38.50 15.49 -4.38
C ASP A 716 -38.84 15.10 -5.82
N ALA A 717 -37.84 15.09 -6.69
CA ALA A 717 -37.98 14.55 -8.05
C ALA A 717 -37.76 13.03 -8.00
N LEU A 718 -38.84 12.26 -7.92
CA LEU A 718 -38.80 10.81 -7.78
C LEU A 718 -39.23 10.12 -9.08
N LEU A 719 -38.34 9.29 -9.65
CA LEU A 719 -38.61 8.43 -10.79
C LEU A 719 -38.43 6.97 -10.39
N PHE A 720 -39.55 6.27 -10.22
CA PHE A 720 -39.58 4.83 -10.07
C PHE A 720 -40.22 4.23 -11.33
N SER A 721 -39.61 3.22 -11.94
CA SER A 721 -40.15 2.59 -13.16
C SER A 721 -39.55 1.22 -13.44
N ASP A 722 -40.35 0.30 -13.98
CA ASP A 722 -39.90 -1.01 -14.50
C ASP A 722 -39.07 -1.83 -13.48
N ASN A 723 -39.47 -1.81 -12.21
CA ASN A 723 -38.89 -2.60 -11.13
C ASN A 723 -39.72 -3.88 -10.87
N LEU A 724 -39.08 -4.89 -10.30
CA LEU A 724 -39.74 -6.09 -9.78
C LEU A 724 -39.64 -6.17 -8.26
N TYR A 725 -40.77 -6.44 -7.63
CA TYR A 725 -40.87 -6.59 -6.19
C TYR A 725 -41.32 -8.00 -5.81
N GLN A 726 -40.54 -8.69 -4.98
CA GLN A 726 -40.95 -9.92 -4.31
C GLN A 726 -40.88 -9.69 -2.80
N THR A 727 -41.98 -9.18 -2.25
CA THR A 727 -42.05 -8.64 -0.87
C THR A 727 -43.22 -9.23 -0.08
N SER A 728 -43.34 -8.84 1.20
CA SER A 728 -44.45 -9.20 2.09
C SER A 728 -45.83 -8.83 1.55
N SER A 729 -46.88 -9.39 2.17
CA SER A 729 -48.27 -9.20 1.74
C SER A 729 -48.73 -7.73 1.76
N GLU A 730 -48.14 -6.90 2.63
CA GLU A 730 -48.48 -5.46 2.70
C GLU A 730 -47.83 -4.64 1.59
N ARG A 731 -46.77 -5.16 0.96
CA ARG A 731 -46.09 -4.56 -0.21
C ARG A 731 -45.70 -3.10 0.00
N ILE A 732 -45.29 -2.72 1.21
CA ILE A 732 -44.84 -1.35 1.51
C ILE A 732 -43.51 -1.08 0.78
N ILE A 733 -43.48 -0.01 -0.02
CA ILE A 733 -42.30 0.38 -0.81
C ILE A 733 -41.64 1.63 -0.21
N VAL A 734 -42.43 2.55 0.34
CA VAL A 734 -41.95 3.83 0.90
C VAL A 734 -42.44 4.03 2.33
N HIS A 735 -41.50 4.37 3.22
CA HIS A 735 -41.75 4.67 4.61
C HIS A 735 -41.73 6.19 4.88
N ARG A 736 -42.73 6.71 5.60
CA ARG A 736 -42.83 8.15 5.97
C ARG A 736 -42.75 9.11 4.78
N PHE A 737 -43.47 8.80 3.71
CA PHE A 737 -43.68 9.75 2.61
C PHE A 737 -44.48 10.95 3.11
N ASP A 738 -43.93 12.15 2.98
CA ASP A 738 -44.57 13.43 3.28
C ASP A 738 -45.41 13.88 2.08
N ASP A 739 -46.71 13.65 2.19
CA ASP A 739 -47.70 14.01 1.16
C ASP A 739 -48.17 15.47 1.27
N GLY A 740 -47.41 16.32 1.99
CA GLY A 740 -47.74 17.72 2.25
C GLY A 740 -48.82 17.92 3.32
N ASN A 741 -49.52 16.85 3.72
CA ASN A 741 -50.54 16.87 4.78
C ASN A 741 -50.16 15.97 5.96
N SER A 742 -49.51 14.84 5.70
CA SER A 742 -49.13 13.84 6.69
C SER A 742 -47.94 13.00 6.22
N ARG A 743 -47.25 12.38 7.18
CA ARG A 743 -46.19 11.40 6.90
C ARG A 743 -46.72 9.98 7.12
N ARG A 744 -46.76 9.19 6.05
CA ARG A 744 -47.36 7.85 6.08
C ARG A 744 -46.54 6.84 5.28
N GLN A 745 -46.79 5.57 5.55
CA GLN A 745 -46.29 4.48 4.73
C GLN A 745 -47.11 4.37 3.43
N ARG A 746 -46.52 3.79 2.38
CA ARG A 746 -47.16 3.57 1.07
C ARG A 746 -46.86 2.17 0.57
N SER A 747 -47.92 1.39 0.36
CA SER A 747 -47.90 0.17 -0.44
C SER A 747 -47.61 0.47 -1.92
N LEU A 748 -47.18 -0.53 -2.69
CA LEU A 748 -46.97 -0.39 -4.14
C LEU A 748 -48.22 0.15 -4.85
N SER A 749 -49.41 -0.35 -4.51
CA SER A 749 -50.67 0.14 -5.10
C SER A 749 -50.99 1.58 -4.75
N GLU A 750 -50.72 2.00 -3.50
CA GLU A 750 -50.91 3.40 -3.11
C GLU A 750 -49.89 4.30 -3.81
N TRP A 751 -48.63 3.86 -3.90
CA TRP A 751 -47.56 4.58 -4.61
C TRP A 751 -47.91 4.80 -6.09
N GLN A 752 -48.46 3.76 -6.73
CA GLN A 752 -48.99 3.82 -8.10
C GLN A 752 -50.20 4.73 -8.25
N ALA A 753 -51.07 4.81 -7.26
CA ALA A 753 -52.20 5.73 -7.27
C ALA A 753 -51.77 7.22 -7.19
N PHE A 754 -50.60 7.51 -6.63
CA PHE A 754 -49.97 8.84 -6.68
C PHE A 754 -49.30 9.15 -8.02
N GLY A 755 -49.27 8.21 -8.96
CA GLY A 755 -48.66 8.37 -10.29
C GLY A 755 -47.20 7.93 -10.37
N TYR A 756 -46.61 7.42 -9.29
CA TYR A 756 -45.25 6.89 -9.29
C TYR A 756 -45.23 5.40 -9.65
N ASP A 757 -44.12 4.91 -10.22
CA ASP A 757 -43.87 3.46 -10.35
C ASP A 757 -44.91 2.65 -11.14
N GLN A 758 -45.59 3.29 -12.11
CA GLN A 758 -46.73 2.70 -12.85
C GLN A 758 -46.39 1.45 -13.66
N ARG A 759 -45.12 1.29 -14.08
CA ARG A 759 -44.66 0.16 -14.90
C ARG A 759 -44.08 -1.00 -14.08
N SER A 760 -43.91 -0.81 -12.78
CA SER A 760 -43.36 -1.82 -11.89
C SER A 760 -44.43 -2.78 -11.40
N ARG A 761 -44.01 -3.99 -11.04
CA ARG A 761 -44.94 -5.06 -10.66
C ARG A 761 -44.43 -5.88 -9.49
N TRP A 762 -45.37 -6.36 -8.68
CA TRP A 762 -45.09 -7.41 -7.72
C TRP A 762 -45.20 -8.77 -8.41
N VAL A 763 -44.28 -9.68 -8.09
CA VAL A 763 -44.29 -11.06 -8.59
C VAL A 763 -44.13 -12.04 -7.43
N SER A 764 -44.83 -13.18 -7.51
CA SER A 764 -44.71 -14.25 -6.51
C SER A 764 -43.43 -15.07 -6.68
N ASP A 765 -42.98 -15.21 -7.92
CA ASP A 765 -41.75 -15.89 -8.32
C ASP A 765 -41.03 -15.01 -9.35
N LEU A 766 -39.72 -14.86 -9.18
CA LEU A 766 -38.86 -14.09 -10.08
C LEU A 766 -38.29 -14.96 -11.21
N ASP A 767 -38.39 -16.30 -11.11
CA ASP A 767 -37.80 -17.26 -12.03
C ASP A 767 -36.33 -16.95 -12.33
N MET A 768 -35.50 -17.12 -11.30
CA MET A 768 -34.06 -16.89 -11.35
C MET A 768 -33.31 -18.06 -10.74
N THR A 769 -32.07 -18.24 -11.20
CA THR A 769 -31.12 -19.19 -10.60
C THR A 769 -30.75 -18.80 -9.17
N SER A 770 -30.09 -19.71 -8.43
CA SER A 770 -29.56 -19.42 -7.08
C SER A 770 -28.48 -18.33 -7.06
N THR A 771 -27.94 -17.96 -8.22
CA THR A 771 -26.97 -16.87 -8.40
C THR A 771 -27.61 -15.58 -8.93
N TYR A 772 -28.95 -15.49 -8.92
CA TYR A 772 -29.75 -14.33 -9.34
C TYR A 772 -29.70 -14.01 -10.85
N VAL A 773 -29.26 -14.97 -11.68
CA VAL A 773 -29.36 -14.85 -13.14
C VAL A 773 -30.81 -15.16 -13.54
N PRO A 774 -31.51 -14.25 -14.25
CA PRO A 774 -32.85 -14.50 -14.76
C PRO A 774 -32.91 -15.68 -15.73
N SER A 775 -33.96 -16.49 -15.64
CA SER A 775 -34.33 -17.43 -16.69
C SER A 775 -34.68 -16.65 -17.98
N PRO A 776 -34.41 -17.19 -19.19
CA PRO A 776 -34.66 -16.50 -20.46
C PRO A 776 -36.10 -16.01 -20.64
N ASP A 777 -37.07 -16.76 -20.11
CA ASP A 777 -38.51 -16.46 -20.18
C ASP A 777 -39.07 -15.86 -18.88
N GLY A 778 -38.20 -15.62 -17.90
CA GLY A 778 -38.58 -15.13 -16.57
C GLY A 778 -39.06 -13.67 -16.61
N PRO A 779 -39.83 -13.21 -15.61
CA PRO A 779 -40.38 -11.86 -15.58
C PRO A 779 -39.31 -10.76 -15.54
N ALA A 780 -38.06 -11.09 -15.21
CA ALA A 780 -36.91 -10.17 -15.22
C ALA A 780 -36.22 -10.06 -16.57
N ALA A 781 -36.29 -11.09 -17.42
CA ALA A 781 -35.68 -11.11 -18.74
C ALA A 781 -36.41 -10.16 -19.68
N HIS A 782 -35.70 -9.19 -20.26
CA HIS A 782 -36.25 -8.19 -21.20
C HIS A 782 -37.49 -7.43 -20.69
N GLY A 783 -37.72 -7.44 -19.38
CA GLY A 783 -38.92 -6.88 -18.75
C GLY A 783 -38.82 -5.40 -18.42
N GLY A 784 -37.62 -4.83 -18.55
CA GLY A 784 -37.27 -3.46 -18.17
C GLY A 784 -37.30 -2.49 -19.36
N ILE A 785 -36.97 -1.23 -19.07
CA ILE A 785 -36.67 -0.25 -20.13
C ILE A 785 -35.24 -0.48 -20.65
N ASP A 786 -35.00 -0.26 -21.94
CA ASP A 786 -33.62 -0.28 -22.45
C ASP A 786 -32.79 0.85 -21.84
N LEU A 787 -31.73 0.49 -21.11
CA LEU A 787 -30.75 1.41 -20.53
C LEU A 787 -29.62 1.76 -21.50
N GLY A 788 -29.65 1.22 -22.72
CA GLY A 788 -28.64 1.37 -23.76
C GLY A 788 -27.47 0.38 -23.63
N ALA A 789 -26.43 0.59 -24.42
CA ALA A 789 -25.25 -0.26 -24.39
C ALA A 789 -24.49 -0.16 -23.05
N GLY A 790 -24.08 -1.30 -22.50
CA GLY A 790 -23.39 -1.34 -21.21
C GLY A 790 -23.07 -2.75 -20.73
N THR A 791 -22.33 -2.84 -19.63
CA THR A 791 -21.98 -4.13 -19.02
C THR A 791 -23.07 -4.63 -18.08
N ASP A 792 -23.11 -5.93 -17.79
CA ASP A 792 -23.80 -6.49 -16.61
C ASP A 792 -22.89 -6.76 -15.43
N PHE A 793 -23.46 -7.34 -14.37
CA PHE A 793 -22.71 -7.69 -13.18
C PHE A 793 -21.49 -8.58 -13.48
N THR A 794 -21.57 -9.45 -14.50
CA THR A 794 -20.45 -10.30 -14.93
C THR A 794 -19.34 -9.50 -15.61
N GLY A 795 -19.66 -8.30 -16.12
CA GLY A 795 -18.77 -7.48 -16.93
C GLY A 795 -18.92 -7.70 -18.43
N ARG A 796 -19.78 -8.63 -18.88
CA ARG A 796 -20.09 -8.81 -20.30
C ARG A 796 -20.79 -7.56 -20.83
N VAL A 797 -20.36 -7.09 -22.01
CA VAL A 797 -20.94 -5.92 -22.69
C VAL A 797 -22.15 -6.37 -23.53
N PHE A 798 -23.23 -5.59 -23.47
CA PHE A 798 -24.44 -5.78 -24.25
C PHE A 798 -24.73 -4.51 -25.03
N GLU A 799 -25.27 -4.64 -26.24
CA GLU A 799 -25.71 -3.51 -27.07
C GLU A 799 -26.95 -2.80 -26.48
N SER A 800 -27.77 -3.56 -25.74
CA SER A 800 -28.99 -3.09 -25.11
C SER A 800 -29.15 -3.79 -23.76
N ARG A 801 -29.44 -3.01 -22.71
CA ARG A 801 -29.63 -3.48 -21.34
C ARG A 801 -31.10 -3.32 -20.96
N SER A 802 -31.90 -4.32 -21.32
CA SER A 802 -33.37 -4.29 -21.16
C SER A 802 -33.87 -5.15 -20.00
N SER A 803 -33.01 -5.95 -19.36
CA SER A 803 -33.44 -6.81 -18.26
C SER A 803 -33.52 -6.05 -16.94
N ILE A 804 -34.43 -6.49 -16.07
CA ILE A 804 -34.57 -5.98 -14.70
C ILE A 804 -33.60 -6.76 -13.81
N GLY A 805 -32.76 -6.05 -13.05
CA GLY A 805 -31.79 -6.64 -12.13
C GLY A 805 -30.34 -6.57 -12.62
N ALA A 806 -29.44 -7.14 -11.80
CA ALA A 806 -27.99 -7.05 -11.96
C ALA A 806 -27.43 -7.77 -13.21
N TYR A 807 -28.14 -8.79 -13.67
CA TYR A 807 -27.72 -9.67 -14.77
C TYR A 807 -28.62 -9.48 -15.98
N GLU A 808 -28.06 -9.69 -17.16
CA GLU A 808 -28.87 -10.08 -18.33
C GLU A 808 -29.27 -11.56 -18.21
N PRO A 809 -30.31 -12.03 -18.94
CA PRO A 809 -30.77 -13.38 -18.81
C PRO A 809 -29.69 -14.37 -19.19
N ALA A 810 -29.82 -15.57 -18.62
CA ALA A 810 -29.11 -16.72 -19.09
C ALA A 810 -29.28 -16.87 -20.62
N GLU A 811 -28.19 -17.19 -21.29
CA GLU A 811 -28.13 -17.43 -22.71
C GLU A 811 -28.09 -18.93 -22.97
N LEU A 812 -28.88 -19.38 -23.94
CA LEU A 812 -28.82 -20.74 -24.48
C LEU A 812 -27.82 -20.78 -25.64
N TYR A 813 -27.21 -21.95 -25.89
CA TYR A 813 -26.22 -22.11 -26.96
C TYR A 813 -26.75 -21.67 -28.34
N ALA A 814 -28.02 -21.94 -28.64
CA ALA A 814 -28.64 -21.52 -29.90
C ALA A 814 -28.65 -19.99 -30.08
N ALA A 815 -28.92 -19.23 -29.01
CA ALA A 815 -28.91 -17.78 -29.05
C ALA A 815 -27.49 -17.22 -29.16
N TRP A 816 -26.54 -17.83 -28.45
CA TRP A 816 -25.12 -17.50 -28.56
C TRP A 816 -24.60 -17.73 -29.98
N ARG A 817 -24.88 -18.90 -30.55
CA ARG A 817 -24.51 -19.27 -31.92
C ARG A 817 -25.06 -18.26 -32.93
N ALA A 818 -26.35 -17.94 -32.86
CA ALA A 818 -26.99 -17.01 -33.81
C ALA A 818 -26.39 -15.60 -33.79
N ARG A 819 -25.77 -15.19 -32.67
CA ARG A 819 -25.10 -13.89 -32.55
C ARG A 819 -23.67 -13.90 -33.08
N HIS A 820 -22.92 -14.96 -32.81
CA HIS A 820 -21.52 -15.06 -33.22
C HIS A 820 -21.35 -15.55 -34.66
N PHE A 821 -22.37 -16.15 -35.27
CA PHE A 821 -22.31 -16.65 -36.63
C PHE A 821 -23.47 -16.07 -37.44
N LEU A 822 -23.20 -15.06 -38.27
CA LEU A 822 -24.19 -14.48 -39.18
C LEU A 822 -24.43 -15.44 -40.35
N GLU A 823 -25.69 -15.59 -40.77
CA GLU A 823 -26.12 -16.50 -41.87
C GLU A 823 -25.36 -16.29 -43.18
N GLU A 824 -24.83 -15.09 -43.44
CA GLU A 824 -24.17 -14.74 -44.70
C GLU A 824 -22.65 -15.02 -44.72
N GLU A 825 -22.03 -15.31 -43.57
CA GLU A 825 -20.58 -15.42 -43.43
C GLU A 825 -20.04 -16.85 -43.22
N ASN A 826 -20.89 -17.88 -43.06
CA ASN A 826 -20.42 -19.23 -42.68
C ASN A 826 -20.91 -20.40 -43.55
N SER A 827 -19.99 -21.35 -43.77
CA SER A 827 -20.32 -22.74 -44.11
C SER A 827 -20.81 -23.47 -42.85
N GLU A 828 -21.73 -24.43 -42.99
CA GLU A 828 -22.28 -25.25 -41.87
C GLU A 828 -21.20 -25.85 -40.94
N SER A 829 -19.95 -25.96 -41.40
CA SER A 829 -18.79 -26.43 -40.62
C SER A 829 -18.36 -25.50 -39.48
N ASN A 830 -18.56 -24.19 -39.59
CA ASN A 830 -18.06 -23.22 -38.60
C ASN A 830 -18.98 -23.10 -37.38
N GLU A 831 -20.24 -23.49 -37.55
CA GLU A 831 -21.26 -23.44 -36.50
C GLU A 831 -21.38 -24.76 -35.72
N ASP A 832 -20.62 -25.79 -36.12
CA ASP A 832 -20.59 -27.07 -35.40
C ASP A 832 -20.17 -26.82 -33.95
N ILE A 833 -20.80 -27.53 -33.03
CA ILE A 833 -20.57 -27.41 -31.59
C ILE A 833 -19.12 -27.73 -31.19
N ASN A 834 -18.44 -28.52 -32.02
CA ASN A 834 -17.03 -28.90 -31.86
C ASN A 834 -16.10 -28.16 -32.83
N ALA A 835 -16.61 -27.20 -33.63
CA ALA A 835 -15.75 -26.39 -34.48
C ALA A 835 -14.89 -25.45 -33.64
N ASP A 836 -13.68 -25.25 -34.12
CA ASP A 836 -12.68 -24.31 -33.61
C ASP A 836 -12.37 -23.37 -34.78
N VAL A 837 -13.09 -22.24 -34.82
CA VAL A 837 -13.16 -21.38 -36.01
C VAL A 837 -11.92 -20.49 -36.13
N ASP A 838 -11.35 -20.08 -35.00
CA ASP A 838 -10.16 -19.23 -34.93
C ASP A 838 -8.84 -20.00 -34.74
N LEU A 839 -8.91 -21.34 -34.60
CA LEU A 839 -7.81 -22.29 -34.52
C LEU A 839 -6.96 -22.16 -33.25
N ASP A 840 -7.57 -21.73 -32.14
CA ASP A 840 -6.90 -21.62 -30.85
C ASP A 840 -6.92 -22.92 -30.02
N GLY A 841 -7.62 -23.93 -30.53
CA GLY A 841 -7.79 -25.24 -29.89
C GLY A 841 -9.01 -25.35 -28.99
N ILE A 842 -9.89 -24.36 -28.97
CA ILE A 842 -11.09 -24.33 -28.14
C ILE A 842 -12.34 -24.48 -29.02
N PRO A 843 -13.14 -25.54 -28.83
CA PRO A 843 -14.38 -25.70 -29.58
C PRO A 843 -15.47 -24.72 -29.13
N ASN A 844 -16.38 -24.39 -30.04
CA ASN A 844 -17.52 -23.49 -29.82
C ASN A 844 -18.33 -23.75 -28.54
N ILE A 845 -18.54 -25.00 -28.15
CA ILE A 845 -19.25 -25.31 -26.90
C ILE A 845 -18.49 -24.88 -25.64
N LEU A 846 -17.15 -24.96 -25.68
CA LEU A 846 -16.32 -24.48 -24.61
C LEU A 846 -16.24 -22.97 -24.64
N GLU A 847 -16.16 -22.37 -25.83
CA GLU A 847 -16.26 -20.91 -26.02
C GLU A 847 -17.54 -20.34 -25.39
N PHE A 848 -18.69 -20.96 -25.69
CA PHE A 848 -19.97 -20.64 -25.06
C PHE A 848 -19.93 -20.83 -23.54
N ALA A 849 -19.40 -21.95 -23.07
CA ALA A 849 -19.32 -22.26 -21.64
C ALA A 849 -18.43 -21.26 -20.89
N SER A 850 -17.32 -20.79 -21.46
CA SER A 850 -16.43 -19.79 -20.86
C SER A 850 -16.86 -18.34 -21.12
N GLY A 851 -17.77 -18.12 -22.06
CA GLY A 851 -18.21 -16.79 -22.51
C GLY A 851 -17.14 -16.05 -23.32
N THR A 852 -16.31 -16.79 -24.04
CA THR A 852 -15.28 -16.30 -24.96
C THR A 852 -15.86 -16.15 -26.39
N ASP A 853 -15.10 -15.52 -27.28
CA ASP A 853 -15.57 -15.18 -28.63
C ASP A 853 -14.99 -16.19 -29.65
N PRO A 854 -15.82 -17.03 -30.29
CA PRO A 854 -15.35 -18.10 -31.15
C PRO A 854 -14.69 -17.61 -32.44
N GLN A 855 -14.70 -16.31 -32.70
CA GLN A 855 -14.03 -15.69 -33.85
C GLN A 855 -12.67 -15.07 -33.50
N MET A 856 -12.24 -15.11 -32.24
CA MET A 856 -11.02 -14.45 -31.77
C MET A 856 -10.21 -15.34 -30.84
N ALA A 857 -9.08 -15.84 -31.36
CA ALA A 857 -8.19 -16.75 -30.63
C ALA A 857 -7.85 -16.26 -29.21
N ASP A 858 -8.15 -17.10 -28.22
CA ASP A 858 -8.00 -16.79 -26.80
C ASP A 858 -6.70 -17.33 -26.19
N GLY A 859 -6.00 -16.47 -25.46
CA GLY A 859 -4.67 -16.78 -24.91
C GLY A 859 -4.66 -17.49 -23.54
N TYR A 860 -5.82 -17.86 -23.00
CA TYR A 860 -5.96 -18.29 -21.61
C TYR A 860 -6.44 -19.73 -21.46
N PRO A 861 -5.86 -20.51 -20.51
CA PRO A 861 -6.34 -21.86 -20.26
C PRO A 861 -7.74 -21.84 -19.64
N ILE A 862 -8.72 -22.44 -20.33
CA ILE A 862 -10.10 -22.64 -19.85
C ILE A 862 -10.15 -23.64 -18.69
N PHE A 863 -9.20 -24.58 -18.64
CA PHE A 863 -9.14 -25.65 -17.65
C PHE A 863 -7.93 -25.57 -16.75
N ARG A 864 -8.14 -25.90 -15.47
CA ARG A 864 -7.13 -26.31 -14.52
C ARG A 864 -7.54 -27.68 -13.98
N GLY A 865 -6.91 -28.73 -14.50
CA GLY A 865 -7.07 -30.07 -13.91
C GLY A 865 -6.42 -30.10 -12.52
N LEU A 866 -7.17 -30.47 -11.49
CA LEU A 866 -6.65 -30.70 -10.14
C LEU A 866 -6.91 -32.16 -9.78
N ASN A 867 -5.87 -33.00 -9.81
CA ASN A 867 -5.96 -34.33 -9.24
C ASN A 867 -5.86 -34.22 -7.71
N GLY A 868 -6.95 -34.51 -7.01
CA GLY A 868 -6.96 -34.67 -5.56
C GLY A 868 -7.16 -36.13 -5.17
N THR A 869 -6.12 -36.78 -4.63
CA THR A 869 -6.35 -37.92 -3.72
C THR A 869 -6.98 -37.37 -2.45
N SER A 870 -8.23 -37.74 -2.16
CA SER A 870 -8.94 -37.26 -0.96
C SER A 870 -8.31 -37.80 0.33
N SER A 871 -8.44 -37.04 1.40
CA SER A 871 -8.04 -37.39 2.77
C SER A 871 -8.81 -38.58 3.38
N GLU A 872 -9.70 -39.23 2.62
CA GLU A 872 -10.61 -40.30 3.08
C GLU A 872 -10.57 -41.57 2.22
N GLY A 873 -9.64 -41.70 1.27
CA GLY A 873 -9.47 -42.92 0.46
C GLY A 873 -10.47 -43.08 -0.69
N VAL A 874 -11.29 -42.07 -0.98
CA VAL A 874 -12.16 -42.00 -2.18
C VAL A 874 -11.36 -41.39 -3.33
N ASN A 875 -11.36 -42.07 -4.49
CA ASN A 875 -10.71 -41.56 -5.70
C ASN A 875 -11.63 -40.55 -6.39
N LYS A 876 -11.37 -39.26 -6.20
CA LYS A 876 -12.10 -38.17 -6.85
C LYS A 876 -11.32 -37.62 -8.04
N PHE A 877 -12.04 -37.23 -9.09
CA PHE A 877 -11.52 -36.43 -10.19
C PHE A 877 -12.16 -35.04 -10.15
N THR A 878 -11.32 -34.01 -10.03
CA THR A 878 -11.78 -32.62 -9.90
C THR A 878 -11.33 -31.81 -11.11
N VAL A 879 -12.30 -31.25 -11.82
CA VAL A 879 -12.06 -30.31 -12.91
C VAL A 879 -12.40 -28.91 -12.42
N GLN A 880 -11.44 -28.00 -12.48
CA GLN A 880 -11.70 -26.58 -12.29
C GLN A 880 -11.71 -25.94 -13.68
N LEU A 881 -12.81 -25.31 -14.06
CA LEU A 881 -12.97 -24.70 -15.38
C LEU A 881 -13.56 -23.29 -15.30
N ARG A 882 -13.24 -22.44 -16.27
CA ARG A 882 -13.85 -21.12 -16.37
C ARG A 882 -15.23 -21.24 -16.99
N ARG A 883 -16.26 -20.82 -16.26
CA ARG A 883 -17.66 -20.81 -16.69
C ARG A 883 -18.25 -19.40 -16.66
N SER A 884 -18.87 -19.02 -17.77
CA SER A 884 -19.79 -17.90 -17.86
C SER A 884 -21.05 -18.21 -17.05
N LEU A 885 -21.40 -17.33 -16.12
CA LEU A 885 -22.66 -17.44 -15.35
C LEU A 885 -23.90 -17.27 -16.23
N LEU A 886 -23.74 -16.73 -17.43
CA LEU A 886 -24.81 -16.59 -18.41
C LEU A 886 -24.98 -17.85 -19.26
N ALA A 887 -23.99 -18.74 -19.33
CA ALA A 887 -24.10 -19.95 -20.14
C ALA A 887 -25.00 -20.99 -19.45
N SER A 888 -26.21 -21.15 -19.99
CA SER A 888 -27.23 -22.09 -19.51
C SER A 888 -27.46 -23.26 -20.46
N GLY A 889 -28.20 -24.26 -19.99
CA GLY A 889 -28.40 -25.49 -20.75
C GLY A 889 -27.11 -26.28 -20.97
N LEU A 890 -26.17 -26.23 -20.01
CA LEU A 890 -24.90 -26.97 -20.06
C LEU A 890 -24.85 -27.99 -18.92
N GLU A 891 -24.62 -29.25 -19.29
CA GLU A 891 -24.24 -30.33 -18.40
C GLU A 891 -22.78 -30.75 -18.63
N TRP A 892 -22.09 -31.11 -17.55
CA TRP A 892 -20.73 -31.65 -17.63
C TRP A 892 -20.74 -33.15 -17.45
N LYS A 893 -20.30 -33.87 -18.48
CA LYS A 893 -20.16 -35.33 -18.43
C LYS A 893 -18.69 -35.71 -18.36
N LEU A 894 -18.40 -36.72 -17.55
CA LEU A 894 -17.11 -37.41 -17.60
C LEU A 894 -17.30 -38.73 -18.32
N GLU A 895 -16.58 -38.90 -19.41
CA GLU A 895 -16.54 -40.15 -20.16
C GLU A 895 -15.22 -40.86 -19.88
N ILE A 896 -15.32 -42.18 -19.72
CA ILE A 896 -14.18 -43.02 -19.39
C ILE A 896 -13.86 -43.95 -20.55
N SER A 897 -12.57 -44.16 -20.80
CA SER A 897 -12.06 -45.12 -21.77
C SER A 897 -10.93 -45.94 -21.16
N HIS A 898 -10.85 -47.21 -21.57
CA HIS A 898 -9.74 -48.09 -21.20
C HIS A 898 -8.68 -48.19 -22.31
N ASP A 899 -9.00 -47.75 -23.54
CA ASP A 899 -8.16 -47.97 -24.72
C ASP A 899 -8.01 -46.74 -25.64
N PHE A 900 -8.56 -45.59 -25.24
CA PHE A 900 -8.69 -44.34 -26.00
C PHE A 900 -9.56 -44.42 -27.28
N LYS A 901 -10.13 -45.58 -27.60
CA LYS A 901 -10.92 -45.79 -28.82
C LYS A 901 -12.40 -45.83 -28.48
N GLU A 902 -12.76 -46.67 -27.52
CA GLU A 902 -14.12 -46.79 -27.02
C GLU A 902 -14.27 -45.91 -25.79
N TRP A 903 -15.14 -44.90 -25.91
CA TRP A 903 -15.51 -44.01 -24.81
C TRP A 903 -16.90 -44.43 -24.35
N HIS A 904 -17.03 -44.78 -23.07
CA HIS A 904 -18.30 -45.21 -22.51
C HIS A 904 -19.08 -43.98 -22.03
N PRO A 905 -20.23 -43.67 -22.65
CA PRO A 905 -21.06 -42.52 -22.27
C PRO A 905 -21.97 -42.81 -21.07
N GLU A 906 -21.79 -43.94 -20.37
CA GLU A 906 -22.43 -44.18 -19.07
C GLU A 906 -21.90 -43.15 -18.07
N SER A 907 -22.54 -41.98 -18.11
CA SER A 907 -22.14 -40.74 -17.48
C SER A 907 -21.84 -40.95 -16.01
N ILE A 908 -20.57 -40.81 -15.63
CA ILE A 908 -20.28 -40.52 -14.23
C ILE A 908 -20.86 -39.13 -14.03
N GLN A 909 -22.00 -39.08 -13.34
CA GLN A 909 -22.59 -37.80 -12.97
C GLN A 909 -21.66 -37.14 -11.96
N PRO A 910 -21.54 -35.80 -12.00
CA PRO A 910 -20.79 -35.08 -10.99
C PRO A 910 -21.29 -35.48 -9.60
N SER A 911 -20.39 -35.90 -8.71
CA SER A 911 -20.73 -36.11 -7.30
C SER A 911 -21.04 -34.78 -6.61
N SER A 912 -20.46 -33.68 -7.11
CA SER A 912 -20.80 -32.32 -6.71
C SER A 912 -20.36 -31.31 -7.76
N ILE A 913 -21.14 -30.24 -7.92
CA ILE A 913 -20.76 -29.04 -8.66
C ILE A 913 -20.70 -27.89 -7.66
N VAL A 914 -19.54 -27.25 -7.53
CA VAL A 914 -19.34 -26.09 -6.67
C VAL A 914 -19.01 -24.90 -7.54
N ASN A 915 -20.00 -24.01 -7.70
CA ASN A 915 -19.79 -22.71 -8.32
C ASN A 915 -19.07 -21.80 -7.33
N THR A 916 -17.77 -21.57 -7.55
CA THR A 916 -17.04 -20.58 -6.76
C THR A 916 -17.35 -19.21 -7.34
N ALA A 917 -18.36 -18.54 -6.76
CA ALA A 917 -18.82 -17.20 -7.16
C ALA A 917 -17.76 -16.09 -7.02
N SER A 918 -16.49 -16.42 -6.75
CA SER A 918 -15.38 -15.48 -6.81
C SER A 918 -15.05 -15.16 -8.26
N ARG A 919 -15.30 -13.90 -8.66
CA ARG A 919 -14.72 -13.03 -9.73
C ARG A 919 -13.99 -13.59 -10.96
N ALA A 920 -13.35 -14.74 -10.91
CA ALA A 920 -12.72 -15.38 -12.07
C ALA A 920 -13.63 -16.43 -12.74
N GLY A 921 -14.86 -16.62 -12.24
CA GLY A 921 -15.87 -17.49 -12.88
C GLY A 921 -15.41 -18.93 -12.93
N TRP A 922 -14.77 -19.46 -11.88
CA TRP A 922 -14.38 -20.87 -11.87
C TRP A 922 -15.49 -21.74 -11.30
N GLU A 923 -15.86 -22.78 -12.04
CA GLU A 923 -16.70 -23.88 -11.58
C GLU A 923 -15.80 -25.07 -11.26
N ILE A 924 -16.03 -25.69 -10.09
CA ILE A 924 -15.36 -26.92 -9.69
C ILE A 924 -16.37 -28.06 -9.85
N VAL A 925 -16.03 -29.02 -10.69
CA VAL A 925 -16.84 -30.22 -10.95
C VAL A 925 -16.08 -31.42 -10.41
N GLU A 926 -16.68 -32.14 -9.45
CA GLU A 926 -16.09 -33.35 -8.87
C GLU A 926 -16.83 -34.59 -9.36
N TYR A 927 -16.07 -35.65 -9.66
CA TYR A 927 -16.57 -36.98 -10.02
C TYR A 927 -16.00 -38.04 -9.09
N ASP A 928 -16.84 -39.01 -8.69
CA ASP A 928 -16.40 -40.19 -7.93
C ASP A 928 -16.02 -41.32 -8.89
N LEU A 929 -14.74 -41.69 -8.90
CA LEU A 929 -14.19 -42.74 -9.75
C LEU A 929 -14.01 -44.08 -9.03
N SER A 930 -14.51 -44.21 -7.80
CA SER A 930 -14.25 -45.39 -6.95
C SER A 930 -14.72 -46.70 -7.60
N ASN A 931 -15.86 -46.67 -8.31
CA ASN A 931 -16.38 -47.84 -9.03
C ASN A 931 -15.59 -48.22 -10.29
N TYR A 932 -14.76 -47.32 -10.81
CA TYR A 932 -14.05 -47.50 -12.09
C TYR A 932 -12.58 -47.88 -11.92
N LEU A 933 -11.99 -47.57 -10.76
CA LEU A 933 -10.59 -47.86 -10.44
C LEU A 933 -10.38 -49.21 -9.72
N HIS A 934 -11.45 -49.96 -9.42
CA HIS A 934 -11.37 -51.26 -8.73
C HIS A 934 -11.24 -52.49 -9.65
N SER A 935 -11.18 -52.31 -10.98
CA SER A 935 -11.33 -53.40 -11.95
C SER A 935 -10.04 -54.17 -12.33
N GLY A 936 -8.92 -54.00 -11.61
CA GLY A 936 -7.67 -54.71 -11.92
C GLY A 936 -7.03 -54.31 -13.26
N GLN A 937 -7.45 -53.19 -13.85
CA GLN A 937 -6.85 -52.61 -15.04
C GLN A 937 -5.83 -51.53 -14.65
N ASP A 938 -4.68 -51.52 -15.33
CA ASP A 938 -3.53 -50.67 -14.97
C ASP A 938 -3.75 -49.18 -15.25
N ARG A 939 -4.69 -48.80 -16.13
CA ARG A 939 -4.94 -47.41 -16.54
C ARG A 939 -6.40 -47.18 -16.95
N VAL A 940 -6.91 -46.01 -16.58
CA VAL A 940 -8.22 -45.50 -16.97
C VAL A 940 -8.02 -44.08 -17.52
N PHE A 941 -8.59 -43.79 -18.68
CA PHE A 941 -8.55 -42.48 -19.31
C PHE A 941 -9.89 -41.79 -19.12
N ALA A 942 -9.87 -40.49 -18.85
CA ALA A 942 -11.08 -39.70 -18.67
C ALA A 942 -11.06 -38.51 -19.63
N ARG A 943 -12.18 -38.22 -20.30
CA ARG A 943 -12.40 -36.98 -21.04
C ARG A 943 -13.61 -36.27 -20.45
N PHE A 944 -13.44 -34.97 -20.25
CA PHE A 944 -14.45 -34.09 -19.71
C PHE A 944 -15.18 -33.41 -20.88
N VAL A 945 -16.49 -33.60 -20.96
CA VAL A 945 -17.29 -33.23 -22.14
C VAL A 945 -18.44 -32.33 -21.70
N PRO A 946 -18.50 -31.06 -22.14
CA PRO A 946 -19.73 -30.28 -22.06
C PRO A 946 -20.79 -30.87 -22.99
N VAL A 947 -22.04 -30.85 -22.56
CA VAL A 947 -23.19 -31.24 -23.38
C VAL A 947 -24.30 -30.20 -23.23
N ILE A 948 -24.95 -29.85 -24.33
CA ILE A 948 -26.12 -28.99 -24.31
C ILE A 948 -27.35 -29.81 -23.91
N VAL A 949 -28.09 -29.28 -22.95
CA VAL A 949 -29.38 -29.82 -22.50
C VAL A 949 -30.43 -28.80 -22.87
N GLU A 950 -31.29 -29.18 -23.81
CA GLU A 950 -32.42 -28.38 -24.26
C GLU A 950 -33.57 -28.36 -23.25
#